data_AF-A0AAN6VT02-F1
#
_entry.id   AF-A0AAN6VT02-F1
#
_cell.length_a   1.000
_cell.length_b   1.000
_cell.length_c   1.000
_cell.angle_alpha   90.00
_cell.angle_beta   90.00
_cell.angle_gamma   90.00
#
_symmetry.space_group_name_H-M   'P 1'
#
loop_
_entity.id
_entity.type
_entity.pdbx_description
1 polymer ?
#
loop_
_entity_poly.entity_id
_entity_poly.type
_entity_poly.pdbx_seq_one_letter_code
_entity_poly.pdbx_strand_id
1 'polypeptide(L)'
;MVLRQLNPKPDENGVDGKKSAVLHRDLGYGFLPLAEGEGNYLVLENGRRIFDASGGAAVGCIGWGNERVARAVMRQMLAIPYCSTVFYTTKVQEELCRYLVDSTNGNMSRAYLVNSGSEAMEAAVKLARQYFLELSPAQDQRTRFISRRQSYHGITLGALAVGGHEYRRAKFEPLLMKNVSRVSPCNTFRGKKAGETDEAYVARLVEELDAEFQAVGPETVCAFVAEPVVGAALGCVPSVPGYFKAVQTVCRKYGALLILDEVMCGMGRTGTLHAWEQEGVVPDIQTIGKALGGGYQPVAGVLVNRRVIDVLEGGSSVFVHGHTYQGHPAGCAAALEVQRIIQEENLLANVQAMGDLLSRRLQERLGDRPNVGNIRGRGLFWGIEFVADKEKLEPFPSDDHVGLAICERGLTAEYGISVYPGAGSADGIRGDHIIISPAFNVRSEEIEWIVDAIGRVVDDFFATATAHMAVGVTNGRHAADEEARAEVDVLNSRLEKTTQLTKKIQACLGRLEATGKSVRDVAGPLNGETKKLQVLGNNIESVLASIERLRQPADSKNDEEQIIRMGPDKAGLPNYLASIKRLNKALGEMKASNLRSTQQTVTELQRLVKLGNTQLENSFDKLLRNETPRAIEPLHFITKNKPFPVLSQDKFARLGLMNSFVAAVYRQSGGAGAPQESPVAKIYIEIRSQYLSSALVNLATASTSTAKKKNPDAIYRAGTNGIGTYAQAMEGLFNAEYENICSIFTREDWGPVFEATCQPSLVELGRTLRELNGHIKSHMATDCFMAYEIVEIISELSTNLERRTRELKSSLAASLKPVRETAKSSLQELLEDTKKRVSSLQTLPMDGAPIPIVSETMQRLQTMVDFLRPISSIMISLGDGGWKSAAASTGGGGDVIPSLASFDIGADGKEIFAHYCTDTIEALMMALDARARLLLQKKPVMGVFLANSVTIVERMIQTSELNPLLENRLGAVETWRKKATSFYTETCKDVSMHLFDVIHTSRGGGGGGGGRPASGQGGAMVVDSASILKGLSSKDKENIKGKFAAFNASFDDMVLRHKGYSMEREVRQMFAKDMQNMIEPLYNRFWDRYHEVDKGKGKYVKYDKSAVAAVFLTLY
;
A
#
# COMPACT_ATOMS: atom_id res chain seq x y z
N MET A 1 -6.08 -32.87 -20.36
CA MET A 1 -6.47 -31.44 -20.25
C MET A 1 -6.85 -30.93 -21.63
N VAL A 2 -8.16 -30.76 -21.85
CA VAL A 2 -8.77 -30.47 -23.17
C VAL A 2 -8.46 -29.03 -23.62
N LEU A 3 -8.32 -28.09 -22.69
CA LEU A 3 -7.96 -26.70 -23.02
C LEU A 3 -6.49 -26.52 -23.40
N ARG A 4 -5.57 -27.40 -22.95
CA ARG A 4 -4.19 -27.46 -23.49
C ARG A 4 -4.16 -27.84 -24.97
N GLN A 5 -5.19 -28.54 -25.46
CA GLN A 5 -5.34 -28.92 -26.87
C GLN A 5 -6.11 -27.86 -27.68
N LEU A 6 -7.08 -27.19 -27.06
CA LEU A 6 -7.90 -26.14 -27.71
C LEU A 6 -7.22 -24.76 -27.76
N ASN A 7 -6.32 -24.49 -26.82
CA ASN A 7 -5.50 -23.29 -26.80
C ASN A 7 -4.06 -23.71 -26.43
N PRO A 8 -3.34 -24.37 -27.36
CA PRO A 8 -1.95 -24.73 -27.13
C PRO A 8 -1.19 -23.48 -26.71
N LYS A 9 -0.12 -23.64 -25.91
CA LYS A 9 0.82 -22.53 -25.67
C LYS A 9 1.01 -21.81 -26.99
N PRO A 10 0.94 -20.46 -27.04
CA PRO A 10 1.38 -19.78 -28.24
C PRO A 10 2.76 -20.35 -28.55
N ASP A 11 2.89 -20.98 -29.72
CA ASP A 11 4.20 -21.32 -30.25
C ASP A 11 5.06 -20.06 -30.15
N GLU A 12 6.38 -20.21 -30.10
CA GLU A 12 7.32 -19.09 -30.16
C GLU A 12 7.06 -18.14 -31.37
N ASN A 13 6.12 -18.48 -32.26
CA ASN A 13 5.73 -17.79 -33.47
C ASN A 13 4.26 -17.26 -33.53
N GLY A 14 3.51 -17.20 -32.42
CA GLY A 14 2.13 -16.68 -32.41
C GLY A 14 2.01 -15.16 -32.18
N VAL A 15 1.81 -14.39 -33.25
CA VAL A 15 1.40 -12.96 -33.48
C VAL A 15 2.00 -11.83 -32.61
N ASP A 16 2.62 -12.10 -31.46
CA ASP A 16 3.50 -11.11 -30.81
C ASP A 16 4.64 -11.73 -29.97
N GLY A 17 4.74 -13.06 -29.89
CA GLY A 17 5.89 -13.81 -29.31
C GLY A 17 6.21 -13.53 -27.83
N LYS A 18 5.47 -12.63 -27.16
CA LYS A 18 5.69 -12.25 -25.77
C LYS A 18 4.89 -13.15 -24.84
N LYS A 19 5.59 -13.80 -23.90
CA LYS A 19 4.94 -14.48 -22.77
C LYS A 19 4.07 -13.48 -22.00
N SER A 20 2.89 -13.91 -21.56
CA SER A 20 2.00 -13.10 -20.71
C SER A 20 2.79 -12.53 -19.53
N ALA A 21 2.68 -11.21 -19.31
CA ALA A 21 3.25 -10.56 -18.13
C ALA A 21 2.45 -10.89 -16.86
N VAL A 22 1.27 -11.51 -16.99
CA VAL A 22 0.44 -11.93 -15.86
C VAL A 22 1.02 -13.21 -15.27
N LEU A 23 1.29 -13.20 -13.97
CA LEU A 23 1.66 -14.40 -13.21
C LEU A 23 0.41 -15.26 -12.98
N HIS A 24 0.04 -16.04 -13.98
CA HIS A 24 -1.06 -16.97 -13.87
C HIS A 24 -0.75 -18.06 -12.82
N ARG A 25 -1.81 -18.61 -12.20
CA ARG A 25 -1.68 -19.70 -11.21
C ARG A 25 -1.05 -20.97 -11.80
N ASP A 26 -1.26 -21.19 -13.10
CA ASP A 26 -0.54 -22.18 -13.91
C ASP A 26 0.13 -21.45 -15.08
N LEU A 27 1.47 -21.48 -15.12
CA LEU A 27 2.27 -20.84 -16.18
C LEU A 27 2.39 -21.69 -17.45
N GLY A 28 1.92 -22.94 -17.41
CA GLY A 28 1.87 -23.85 -18.54
C GLY A 28 0.57 -23.77 -19.34
N TYR A 29 -0.36 -22.90 -18.94
CA TYR A 29 -1.75 -22.91 -19.41
C TYR A 29 -2.11 -21.67 -20.25
N GLY A 30 -2.82 -21.88 -21.36
CA GLY A 30 -3.43 -20.81 -22.15
C GLY A 30 -4.83 -20.49 -21.63
N PHE A 31 -5.04 -19.28 -21.10
CA PHE A 31 -6.33 -18.85 -20.58
C PHE A 31 -7.21 -18.27 -21.68
N LEU A 32 -8.54 -18.44 -21.58
CA LEU A 32 -9.51 -17.87 -22.51
C LEU A 32 -9.68 -16.38 -22.21
N PRO A 33 -9.39 -15.47 -23.15
CA PRO A 33 -9.59 -14.03 -22.93
C PRO A 33 -11.07 -13.66 -22.98
N LEU A 34 -11.53 -12.92 -21.97
CA LEU A 34 -12.90 -12.41 -21.84
C LEU A 34 -12.97 -10.99 -22.42
N ALA A 35 -13.99 -10.71 -23.23
CA ALA A 35 -14.29 -9.37 -23.73
C ALA A 35 -15.29 -8.62 -22.85
N GLU A 36 -16.36 -9.31 -22.43
CA GLU A 36 -17.46 -8.71 -21.67
C GLU A 36 -18.21 -9.75 -20.81
N GLY A 37 -19.03 -9.26 -19.89
CA GLY A 37 -19.97 -10.08 -19.13
C GLY A 37 -21.37 -9.47 -19.24
N GLU A 38 -22.37 -10.29 -19.53
CA GLU A 38 -23.74 -9.89 -19.81
C GLU A 38 -24.73 -10.85 -19.13
N GLY A 39 -25.42 -10.37 -18.09
CA GLY A 39 -26.35 -11.19 -17.32
C GLY A 39 -25.67 -12.43 -16.76
N ASN A 40 -26.15 -13.62 -17.13
CA ASN A 40 -25.57 -14.90 -16.68
C ASN A 40 -24.46 -15.44 -17.62
N TYR A 41 -23.98 -14.62 -18.56
CA TYR A 41 -23.01 -15.06 -19.57
C TYR A 41 -21.69 -14.29 -19.48
N LEU A 42 -20.60 -15.01 -19.78
CA LEU A 42 -19.28 -14.46 -20.08
C LEU A 42 -19.07 -14.56 -21.59
N VAL A 43 -18.64 -13.47 -22.22
CA VAL A 43 -18.39 -13.42 -23.66
C VAL A 43 -16.89 -13.37 -23.90
N LEU A 44 -16.37 -14.33 -24.65
CA LEU A 44 -14.96 -14.38 -25.04
C LEU A 44 -14.65 -13.35 -26.12
N GLU A 45 -13.38 -12.99 -26.32
CA GLU A 45 -12.96 -12.10 -27.43
C GLU A 45 -13.34 -12.61 -28.83
N ASN A 46 -13.54 -13.91 -29.00
CA ASN A 46 -13.99 -14.51 -30.25
C ASN A 46 -15.53 -14.53 -30.41
N GLY A 47 -16.27 -13.86 -29.51
CA GLY A 47 -17.73 -13.77 -29.53
C GLY A 47 -18.46 -14.98 -28.94
N ARG A 48 -17.76 -16.04 -28.52
CA ARG A 48 -18.40 -17.20 -27.90
C ARG A 48 -18.93 -16.84 -26.51
N ARG A 49 -20.20 -17.17 -26.26
CA ARG A 49 -20.86 -16.99 -24.97
C ARG A 49 -20.72 -18.27 -24.14
N ILE A 50 -20.36 -18.11 -22.87
CA ILE A 50 -20.27 -19.17 -21.87
C ILE A 50 -21.24 -18.82 -20.75
N PHE A 51 -22.16 -19.72 -20.44
CA PHE A 51 -23.04 -19.55 -19.29
C PHE A 51 -22.23 -19.71 -18.01
N ASP A 52 -22.26 -18.71 -17.14
CA ASP A 52 -21.55 -18.73 -15.87
C ASP A 52 -22.41 -19.34 -14.77
N ALA A 53 -22.35 -20.67 -14.66
CA ALA A 53 -22.99 -21.41 -13.58
C ALA A 53 -22.15 -21.40 -12.28
N SER A 54 -21.07 -20.61 -12.22
CA SER A 54 -20.15 -20.54 -11.07
C SER A 54 -20.13 -19.18 -10.38
N GLY A 55 -20.44 -18.08 -11.10
CA GLY A 55 -20.16 -16.73 -10.63
C GLY A 55 -18.66 -16.50 -10.40
N GLY A 56 -17.79 -17.20 -11.14
CA GLY A 56 -16.37 -17.36 -10.85
C GLY A 56 -16.13 -18.19 -9.58
N ALA A 57 -15.49 -17.60 -8.56
CA ALA A 57 -15.34 -18.25 -7.25
C ALA A 57 -16.55 -17.92 -6.36
N ALA A 58 -17.77 -18.17 -6.85
CA ALA A 58 -19.09 -17.83 -6.26
C ALA A 58 -19.31 -16.33 -5.98
N VAL A 59 -18.62 -15.45 -6.71
CA VAL A 59 -18.62 -14.00 -6.51
C VAL A 59 -19.85 -13.34 -7.14
N GLY A 60 -20.12 -13.64 -8.42
CA GLY A 60 -21.23 -13.07 -9.18
C GLY A 60 -22.58 -13.58 -8.62
N CYS A 61 -23.30 -12.73 -7.89
CA CYS A 61 -24.59 -13.08 -7.29
C CYS A 61 -25.79 -12.48 -8.02
N ILE A 62 -25.60 -11.46 -8.86
CA ILE A 62 -26.68 -10.82 -9.64
C ILE A 62 -26.38 -10.81 -11.15
N GLY A 63 -25.44 -11.65 -11.59
CA GLY A 63 -24.90 -11.64 -12.94
C GLY A 63 -23.99 -10.44 -13.21
N TRP A 64 -23.64 -10.27 -14.49
CA TRP A 64 -22.67 -9.33 -15.01
C TRP A 64 -23.33 -8.17 -15.76
N GLY A 65 -22.67 -7.02 -15.80
CA GLY A 65 -23.13 -5.86 -16.59
C GLY A 65 -24.27 -5.04 -15.96
N ASN A 66 -24.53 -5.15 -14.65
CA ASN A 66 -25.59 -4.37 -14.00
C ASN A 66 -25.23 -2.87 -13.93
N GLU A 67 -25.95 -2.05 -14.71
CA GLU A 67 -25.72 -0.61 -14.77
C GLU A 67 -26.02 0.13 -13.47
N ARG A 68 -26.95 -0.34 -12.63
CA ARG A 68 -27.28 0.32 -11.36
C ARG A 68 -26.05 0.35 -10.46
N VAL A 69 -25.37 -0.78 -10.33
CA VAL A 69 -24.14 -0.92 -9.53
C VAL A 69 -23.01 -0.09 -10.15
N ALA A 70 -22.80 -0.17 -11.47
CA ALA A 70 -21.78 0.61 -12.14
C ALA A 70 -21.96 2.13 -11.94
N ARG A 71 -23.21 2.62 -12.06
CA ARG A 71 -23.54 4.03 -11.82
C ARG A 71 -23.37 4.42 -10.34
N ALA A 72 -23.69 3.54 -9.40
CA ALA A 72 -23.47 3.79 -7.97
C ALA A 72 -21.98 3.96 -7.64
N VAL A 73 -21.14 3.06 -8.17
CA VAL A 73 -19.67 3.14 -8.05
C VAL A 73 -19.13 4.40 -8.70
N MET A 74 -19.55 4.71 -9.93
CA MET A 74 -19.12 5.92 -10.65
C MET A 74 -19.47 7.19 -9.88
N ARG A 75 -20.72 7.30 -9.37
CA ARG A 75 -21.14 8.46 -8.55
C ARG A 75 -20.25 8.60 -7.31
N GLN A 76 -19.94 7.50 -6.63
CA GLN A 76 -19.10 7.54 -5.44
C GLN A 76 -17.66 7.93 -5.76
N MET A 77 -17.08 7.40 -6.85
CA MET A 77 -15.72 7.73 -7.29
C MET A 77 -15.57 9.20 -7.69
N LEU A 78 -16.60 9.80 -8.30
CA LEU A 78 -16.64 11.23 -8.62
C LEU A 78 -16.78 12.13 -7.38
N ALA A 79 -17.40 11.62 -6.31
CA ALA A 79 -17.57 12.36 -5.07
C ALA A 79 -16.33 12.26 -4.16
N ILE A 80 -16.04 11.07 -3.66
CA ILE A 80 -14.90 10.79 -2.79
C ILE A 80 -14.40 9.38 -3.11
N PRO A 81 -13.29 9.24 -3.86
CA PRO A 81 -12.76 7.93 -4.23
C PRO A 81 -12.07 7.24 -3.05
N TYR A 82 -11.45 8.00 -2.14
CA TYR A 82 -10.70 7.50 -1.00
C TYR A 82 -10.92 8.34 0.25
N CYS A 83 -10.97 7.70 1.41
CA CYS A 83 -11.20 8.31 2.70
C CYS A 83 -10.37 7.59 3.77
N SER A 84 -9.49 8.30 4.48
CA SER A 84 -8.71 7.70 5.57
C SER A 84 -9.60 7.46 6.79
N THR A 85 -9.86 6.19 7.11
CA THR A 85 -10.74 5.79 8.22
C THR A 85 -10.18 6.12 9.61
N VAL A 86 -8.96 6.65 9.69
CA VAL A 86 -8.38 7.17 10.95
C VAL A 86 -9.11 8.45 11.40
N PHE A 87 -9.54 9.28 10.45
CA PHE A 87 -10.10 10.61 10.74
C PHE A 87 -11.51 10.80 10.18
N TYR A 88 -11.85 10.07 9.11
CA TYR A 88 -13.02 10.37 8.30
C TYR A 88 -13.85 9.12 8.04
N THR A 89 -15.17 9.31 7.90
CA THR A 89 -16.12 8.31 7.42
C THR A 89 -16.85 8.87 6.20
N THR A 90 -17.54 8.01 5.44
CA THR A 90 -18.40 8.43 4.33
C THR A 90 -19.82 7.96 4.55
N LYS A 91 -20.79 8.72 4.02
CA LYS A 91 -22.21 8.37 4.12
C LYS A 91 -22.50 6.96 3.59
N VAL A 92 -21.88 6.56 2.47
CA VAL A 92 -22.10 5.23 1.89
C VAL A 92 -21.52 4.10 2.74
N GLN A 93 -20.40 4.34 3.43
CA GLN A 93 -19.82 3.40 4.38
C GLN A 93 -20.74 3.22 5.58
N GLU A 94 -21.22 4.32 6.18
CA GLU A 94 -22.17 4.30 7.30
C GLU A 94 -23.49 3.61 6.92
N GLU A 95 -24.04 3.90 5.73
CA GLU A 95 -25.26 3.27 5.23
C GLU A 95 -25.09 1.75 5.04
N LEU A 96 -23.98 1.31 4.45
CA LEU A 96 -23.70 -0.11 4.29
C LEU A 96 -23.51 -0.81 5.65
N CYS A 97 -22.71 -0.24 6.55
CA CYS A 97 -22.51 -0.78 7.88
C CYS A 97 -23.84 -0.89 8.65
N ARG A 98 -24.70 0.13 8.57
CA ARG A 98 -26.03 0.10 9.19
C ARG A 98 -26.94 -0.96 8.57
N TYR A 99 -27.02 -1.03 7.24
CA TYR A 99 -27.77 -2.06 6.54
C TYR A 99 -27.38 -3.48 7.00
N LEU A 100 -26.07 -3.76 7.06
CA LEU A 100 -25.56 -5.07 7.44
C LEU A 100 -25.79 -5.42 8.92
N VAL A 101 -25.76 -4.43 9.82
CA VAL A 101 -26.05 -4.64 11.24
C VAL A 101 -27.55 -4.84 11.46
N ASP A 102 -28.38 -3.99 10.84
CA ASP A 102 -29.83 -4.06 10.96
C ASP A 102 -30.39 -5.36 10.40
N SER A 103 -29.77 -5.91 9.34
CA SER A 103 -30.17 -7.19 8.75
C SER A 103 -30.00 -8.39 9.68
N THR A 104 -29.26 -8.24 10.79
CA THR A 104 -29.08 -9.29 11.79
C THR A 104 -30.16 -9.31 12.86
N ASN A 105 -31.18 -8.45 12.77
CA ASN A 105 -32.24 -8.30 13.77
C ASN A 105 -31.70 -7.99 15.18
N GLY A 106 -30.68 -7.14 15.27
CA GLY A 106 -30.07 -6.70 16.53
C GLY A 106 -29.06 -7.67 17.15
N ASN A 107 -28.73 -8.77 16.48
CA ASN A 107 -27.74 -9.74 16.96
C ASN A 107 -26.29 -9.25 16.84
N MET A 108 -25.98 -8.53 15.76
CA MET A 108 -24.68 -7.86 15.55
C MET A 108 -24.79 -6.37 15.88
N SER A 109 -23.67 -5.71 16.16
CA SER A 109 -23.66 -4.32 16.65
C SER A 109 -22.72 -3.38 15.89
N ARG A 110 -21.68 -3.92 15.25
CA ARG A 110 -20.71 -3.15 14.45
C ARG A 110 -20.30 -3.97 13.23
N ALA A 111 -19.96 -3.25 12.16
CA ALA A 111 -19.38 -3.79 10.95
C ALA A 111 -18.02 -3.15 10.69
N TYR A 112 -17.03 -3.95 10.28
CA TYR A 112 -15.71 -3.51 9.87
C TYR A 112 -15.45 -3.97 8.44
N LEU A 113 -15.18 -3.04 7.52
CA LEU A 113 -15.14 -3.30 6.08
C LEU A 113 -13.70 -3.34 5.54
N VAL A 114 -13.41 -4.33 4.71
CA VAL A 114 -12.11 -4.60 4.08
C VAL A 114 -12.30 -5.02 2.62
N ASN A 115 -11.22 -5.37 1.91
CA ASN A 115 -11.27 -5.58 0.46
C ASN A 115 -11.33 -7.05 0.05
N SER A 116 -11.00 -7.97 0.96
CA SER A 116 -11.05 -9.41 0.69
C SER A 116 -11.44 -10.23 1.92
N GLY A 117 -11.96 -11.44 1.68
CA GLY A 117 -12.28 -12.37 2.78
C GLY A 117 -11.06 -12.79 3.59
N SER A 118 -9.86 -12.84 2.99
CA SER A 118 -8.62 -13.12 3.74
C SER A 118 -8.30 -11.99 4.72
N GLU A 119 -8.47 -10.73 4.32
CA GLU A 119 -8.34 -9.59 5.22
C GLU A 119 -9.39 -9.63 6.34
N ALA A 120 -10.63 -10.03 6.03
CA ALA A 120 -11.69 -10.15 7.02
C ALA A 120 -11.37 -11.23 8.07
N MET A 121 -10.77 -12.35 7.65
CA MET A 121 -10.33 -13.39 8.57
C MET A 121 -9.12 -12.97 9.42
N GLU A 122 -8.16 -12.22 8.86
CA GLU A 122 -7.07 -11.63 9.66
C GLU A 122 -7.62 -10.67 10.73
N ALA A 123 -8.61 -9.85 10.37
CA ALA A 123 -9.30 -8.97 11.30
C ALA A 123 -10.03 -9.76 12.39
N ALA A 124 -10.80 -10.79 12.03
CA ALA A 124 -11.55 -11.62 12.97
C ALA A 124 -10.65 -12.34 14.00
N VAL A 125 -9.53 -12.91 13.54
CA VAL A 125 -8.54 -13.59 14.40
C VAL A 125 -7.89 -12.61 15.37
N LYS A 126 -7.51 -11.41 14.91
CA LYS A 126 -6.92 -10.37 15.77
C LYS A 126 -7.94 -9.79 16.75
N LEU A 127 -9.18 -9.57 16.31
CA LEU A 127 -10.27 -9.12 17.16
C LEU A 127 -10.57 -10.12 18.29
N ALA A 128 -10.61 -11.41 17.96
CA ALA A 128 -10.78 -12.46 18.96
C ALA A 128 -9.66 -12.48 19.99
N ARG A 129 -8.40 -12.31 19.57
CA ARG A 129 -7.26 -12.19 20.50
C ARG A 129 -7.38 -10.94 21.37
N GLN A 130 -7.69 -9.79 20.78
CA GLN A 130 -7.79 -8.52 21.49
C GLN A 130 -8.93 -8.52 22.52
N TYR A 131 -10.07 -9.14 22.20
CA TYR A 131 -11.16 -9.34 23.15
C TYR A 131 -10.68 -9.91 24.49
N PHE A 132 -9.84 -10.95 24.47
CA PHE A 132 -9.35 -11.56 25.72
C PHE A 132 -8.27 -10.76 26.43
N LEU A 133 -7.51 -9.94 25.70
CA LEU A 133 -6.55 -8.99 26.27
C LEU A 133 -7.27 -7.84 27.00
N GLU A 134 -8.49 -7.51 26.59
CA GLU A 134 -9.27 -6.39 27.14
C GLU A 134 -10.34 -6.81 28.15
N LEU A 135 -10.49 -8.11 28.44
CA LEU A 135 -11.31 -8.57 29.55
C LEU A 135 -10.75 -8.05 30.89
N SER A 136 -11.63 -7.98 31.90
CA SER A 136 -11.24 -7.67 33.28
C SER A 136 -11.66 -8.82 34.21
N PRO A 137 -10.72 -9.61 34.75
CA PRO A 137 -9.27 -9.59 34.46
C PRO A 137 -8.93 -10.09 33.05
N ALA A 138 -7.81 -9.60 32.50
CA ALA A 138 -7.31 -9.99 31.19
C ALA A 138 -6.91 -11.48 31.15
N GLN A 139 -7.05 -12.11 29.99
CA GLN A 139 -6.72 -13.52 29.76
C GLN A 139 -5.62 -13.66 28.69
N ASP A 140 -4.42 -13.16 29.03
CA ASP A 140 -3.27 -13.04 28.13
C ASP A 140 -2.79 -14.37 27.55
N GLN A 141 -3.05 -15.49 28.23
CA GLN A 141 -2.68 -16.83 27.77
C GLN A 141 -3.50 -17.31 26.55
N ARG A 142 -4.65 -16.68 26.24
CA ARG A 142 -5.47 -17.06 25.08
C ARG A 142 -4.85 -16.66 23.77
N THR A 143 -4.20 -17.61 23.11
CA THR A 143 -3.48 -17.39 21.87
C THR A 143 -3.84 -18.39 20.78
N ARG A 144 -4.56 -19.47 21.10
CA ARG A 144 -4.81 -20.58 20.18
C ARG A 144 -6.13 -20.46 19.44
N PHE A 145 -6.23 -21.10 18.29
CA PHE A 145 -7.46 -21.24 17.52
C PHE A 145 -7.71 -22.71 17.21
N ILE A 146 -8.97 -23.13 17.24
CA ILE A 146 -9.39 -24.46 16.78
C ILE A 146 -10.22 -24.25 15.52
N SER A 147 -9.93 -24.98 14.46
CA SER A 147 -10.74 -24.97 13.22
C SER A 147 -11.04 -26.38 12.76
N ARG A 148 -11.68 -26.53 11.60
CA ARG A 148 -11.92 -27.86 11.01
C ARG A 148 -10.83 -28.20 9.99
N ARG A 149 -10.51 -29.49 9.89
CA ARG A 149 -9.80 -30.04 8.72
C ARG A 149 -10.67 -29.81 7.47
N GLN A 150 -10.02 -29.70 6.30
CA GLN A 150 -10.68 -29.40 5.02
C GLN A 150 -11.58 -28.14 5.05
N SER A 151 -11.06 -27.06 5.62
CA SER A 151 -11.68 -25.72 5.61
C SER A 151 -10.84 -24.72 4.80
N TYR A 152 -11.44 -23.64 4.31
CA TYR A 152 -10.72 -22.59 3.61
C TYR A 152 -11.12 -21.18 4.09
N HIS A 153 -10.22 -20.57 4.86
CA HIS A 153 -10.43 -19.24 5.46
C HIS A 153 -9.64 -18.12 4.77
N GLY A 154 -8.85 -18.41 3.74
CA GLY A 154 -8.07 -17.41 3.00
C GLY A 154 -6.68 -17.86 2.60
N ILE A 155 -5.89 -16.93 2.05
CA ILE A 155 -4.53 -17.20 1.53
C ILE A 155 -3.43 -16.31 2.13
N THR A 156 -3.77 -15.32 2.96
CA THR A 156 -2.80 -14.61 3.80
C THR A 156 -2.26 -15.53 4.89
N LEU A 157 -1.08 -15.26 5.46
CA LEU A 157 -0.43 -16.21 6.37
C LEU A 157 -1.27 -16.60 7.59
N GLY A 158 -1.96 -15.65 8.23
CA GLY A 158 -2.82 -15.94 9.39
C GLY A 158 -4.09 -16.70 8.98
N ALA A 159 -4.79 -16.23 7.94
CA ALA A 159 -5.99 -16.88 7.42
C ALA A 159 -5.70 -18.30 6.89
N LEU A 160 -4.59 -18.49 6.18
CA LEU A 160 -4.13 -19.79 5.69
C LEU A 160 -3.74 -20.71 6.85
N ALA A 161 -3.10 -20.15 7.89
CA ALA A 161 -2.74 -20.90 9.10
C ALA A 161 -3.98 -21.36 9.87
N VAL A 162 -5.08 -20.62 9.87
CA VAL A 162 -6.37 -21.03 10.45
C VAL A 162 -7.08 -22.07 9.57
N GLY A 163 -7.05 -21.92 8.24
CA GLY A 163 -7.61 -22.88 7.29
C GLY A 163 -7.04 -24.30 7.37
N GLY A 164 -7.76 -25.28 6.84
CA GLY A 164 -7.42 -26.70 6.82
C GLY A 164 -7.24 -27.29 5.41
N HIS A 165 -7.01 -26.45 4.40
CA HIS A 165 -6.80 -26.88 3.02
C HIS A 165 -5.33 -27.31 2.81
N GLU A 166 -5.02 -28.58 3.07
CA GLU A 166 -3.65 -29.14 3.08
C GLU A 166 -2.84 -28.81 1.84
N TYR A 167 -3.39 -29.03 0.63
CA TYR A 167 -2.68 -28.70 -0.62
C TYR A 167 -2.19 -27.24 -0.70
N ARG A 168 -2.98 -26.27 -0.23
CA ARG A 168 -2.61 -24.86 -0.24
C ARG A 168 -1.65 -24.49 0.88
N ARG A 169 -1.66 -25.24 1.99
CA ARG A 169 -0.81 -25.01 3.17
C ARG A 169 0.58 -25.61 3.02
N ALA A 170 0.69 -26.80 2.44
CA ALA A 170 1.89 -27.65 2.50
C ALA A 170 3.21 -26.92 2.17
N LYS A 171 3.20 -26.06 1.14
CA LYS A 171 4.40 -25.31 0.72
C LYS A 171 4.81 -24.18 1.68
N PHE A 172 3.87 -23.71 2.50
CA PHE A 172 4.06 -22.58 3.41
C PHE A 172 4.09 -22.98 4.88
N GLU A 173 3.93 -24.26 5.20
CA GLU A 173 3.81 -24.78 6.57
C GLU A 173 4.90 -24.25 7.53
N PRO A 174 6.18 -24.05 7.15
CA PRO A 174 7.18 -23.42 8.02
C PRO A 174 6.91 -21.96 8.40
N LEU A 175 6.12 -21.23 7.60
CA LEU A 175 5.74 -19.83 7.82
C LEU A 175 4.40 -19.67 8.54
N LEU A 176 3.63 -20.75 8.68
CA LEU A 176 2.28 -20.70 9.28
C LEU A 176 2.35 -20.74 10.81
N MET A 177 1.42 -20.02 11.43
CA MET A 177 1.19 -20.00 12.87
C MET A 177 1.02 -21.42 13.44
N LYS A 178 1.74 -21.75 14.53
CA LYS A 178 1.74 -23.09 15.15
C LYS A 178 0.71 -23.27 16.26
N ASN A 179 0.09 -22.19 16.70
CA ASN A 179 -0.97 -22.12 17.70
C ASN A 179 -2.37 -22.36 17.11
N VAL A 180 -2.49 -23.20 16.09
CA VAL A 180 -3.78 -23.60 15.50
C VAL A 180 -3.86 -25.11 15.46
N SER A 181 -4.93 -25.67 16.02
CA SER A 181 -5.26 -27.09 15.89
C SER A 181 -6.57 -27.32 15.14
N ARG A 182 -6.83 -28.57 14.74
CA ARG A 182 -7.95 -28.90 13.85
C ARG A 182 -8.67 -30.15 14.27
N VAL A 183 -10.00 -30.10 14.22
CA VAL A 183 -10.90 -31.24 14.43
C VAL A 183 -11.53 -31.71 13.12
N SER A 184 -12.18 -32.88 13.14
CA SER A 184 -12.92 -33.41 11.99
C SER A 184 -13.94 -32.42 11.42
N PRO A 185 -14.13 -32.40 10.07
CA PRO A 185 -15.25 -31.70 9.47
C PRO A 185 -16.57 -32.43 9.76
N CYS A 186 -17.67 -31.69 9.74
CA CYS A 186 -19.01 -32.26 9.68
C CYS A 186 -19.33 -32.64 8.23
N ASN A 187 -19.03 -33.87 7.83
CA ASN A 187 -19.25 -34.41 6.50
C ASN A 187 -19.92 -35.78 6.61
N THR A 188 -21.23 -35.85 6.44
CA THR A 188 -21.98 -37.11 6.58
C THR A 188 -21.59 -38.15 5.54
N PHE A 189 -21.22 -37.73 4.33
CA PHE A 189 -20.88 -38.65 3.25
C PHE A 189 -19.65 -39.52 3.56
N ARG A 190 -18.68 -38.98 4.31
CA ARG A 190 -17.41 -39.69 4.61
C ARG A 190 -17.18 -39.93 6.11
N GLY A 191 -17.69 -39.04 6.95
CA GLY A 191 -17.42 -39.01 8.38
C GLY A 191 -18.42 -39.75 9.24
N LYS A 192 -19.65 -40.00 8.74
CA LYS A 192 -20.71 -40.71 9.48
C LYS A 192 -20.54 -42.22 9.34
N LYS A 193 -20.55 -42.93 10.45
CA LYS A 193 -20.39 -44.39 10.46
C LYS A 193 -21.68 -45.08 9.99
N ALA A 194 -21.54 -46.28 9.44
CA ALA A 194 -22.69 -47.10 9.05
C ALA A 194 -23.62 -47.33 10.26
N GLY A 195 -24.91 -47.00 10.10
CA GLY A 195 -25.93 -47.10 11.16
C GLY A 195 -25.89 -46.01 12.24
N GLU A 196 -24.95 -45.06 12.19
CA GLU A 196 -24.93 -43.89 13.10
C GLU A 196 -26.11 -42.98 12.76
N THR A 197 -26.82 -42.42 13.75
CA THR A 197 -27.82 -41.36 13.50
C THR A 197 -27.12 -40.01 13.34
N ASP A 198 -27.82 -38.98 12.84
CA ASP A 198 -27.22 -37.64 12.75
C ASP A 198 -26.91 -37.09 14.15
N GLU A 199 -27.75 -37.36 15.14
CA GLU A 199 -27.56 -36.96 16.54
C GLU A 199 -26.32 -37.62 17.14
N ALA A 200 -26.13 -38.92 16.90
CA ALA A 200 -24.95 -39.66 17.36
C ALA A 200 -23.67 -39.14 16.67
N TYR A 201 -23.77 -38.80 15.39
CA TYR A 201 -22.65 -38.22 14.65
C TYR A 201 -22.26 -36.85 15.20
N VAL A 202 -23.23 -35.96 15.47
CA VAL A 202 -23.00 -34.67 16.12
C VAL A 202 -22.35 -34.86 17.48
N ALA A 203 -22.89 -35.74 18.32
CA ALA A 203 -22.37 -36.00 19.66
C ALA A 203 -20.88 -36.38 19.62
N ARG A 204 -20.48 -37.24 18.68
CA ARG A 204 -19.08 -37.64 18.50
C ARG A 204 -18.17 -36.50 18.04
N LEU A 205 -18.62 -35.66 17.09
CA LEU A 205 -17.84 -34.50 16.65
C LEU A 205 -17.68 -33.45 17.77
N VAL A 206 -18.69 -33.31 18.61
CA VAL A 206 -18.69 -32.38 19.75
C VAL A 206 -17.81 -32.91 20.88
N GLU A 207 -17.80 -34.22 21.11
CA GLU A 207 -16.86 -34.87 22.02
C GLU A 207 -15.41 -34.70 21.55
N GLU A 208 -15.15 -34.87 20.24
CA GLU A 208 -13.83 -34.57 19.65
C GLU A 208 -13.42 -33.12 19.86
N LEU A 209 -14.35 -32.17 19.66
CA LEU A 209 -14.09 -30.76 19.90
C LEU A 209 -13.78 -30.48 21.39
N ASP A 210 -14.58 -31.04 22.30
CA ASP A 210 -14.36 -30.91 23.74
C ASP A 210 -12.99 -31.47 24.16
N ALA A 211 -12.64 -32.65 23.65
CA ALA A 211 -11.33 -33.28 23.87
C ALA A 211 -10.18 -32.42 23.32
N GLU A 212 -10.35 -31.79 22.16
CA GLU A 212 -9.34 -30.90 21.60
C GLU A 212 -9.13 -29.65 22.45
N PHE A 213 -10.21 -29.02 22.95
CA PHE A 213 -10.11 -27.92 23.91
C PHE A 213 -9.31 -28.33 25.14
N GLN A 214 -9.57 -29.52 25.70
CA GLN A 214 -8.83 -30.06 26.83
C GLN A 214 -7.35 -30.32 26.49
N ALA A 215 -7.07 -30.90 25.32
CA ALA A 215 -5.72 -31.25 24.89
C ALA A 215 -4.81 -30.02 24.71
N VAL A 216 -5.35 -28.93 24.17
CA VAL A 216 -4.56 -27.71 23.94
C VAL A 216 -4.55 -26.73 25.12
N GLY A 217 -5.33 -27.01 26.17
CA GLY A 217 -5.58 -26.11 27.30
C GLY A 217 -6.76 -25.17 27.00
N PRO A 218 -7.97 -25.38 27.57
CA PRO A 218 -9.17 -24.62 27.22
C PRO A 218 -9.03 -23.12 27.49
N GLU A 219 -8.26 -22.76 28.50
CA GLU A 219 -7.93 -21.39 28.89
C GLU A 219 -6.99 -20.69 27.89
N THR A 220 -6.43 -21.41 26.92
CA THR A 220 -5.52 -20.86 25.90
C THR A 220 -6.20 -20.61 24.55
N VAL A 221 -7.45 -21.03 24.36
CA VAL A 221 -8.15 -20.95 23.07
C VAL A 221 -8.92 -19.64 22.94
N CYS A 222 -8.63 -18.84 21.92
CA CYS A 222 -9.43 -17.66 21.58
C CYS A 222 -10.79 -18.04 21.01
N ALA A 223 -10.79 -18.87 19.96
CA ALA A 223 -11.99 -19.12 19.19
C ALA A 223 -12.00 -20.48 18.49
N PHE A 224 -13.22 -20.96 18.24
CA PHE A 224 -13.49 -21.97 17.22
C PHE A 224 -13.91 -21.29 15.91
N VAL A 225 -13.32 -21.71 14.78
CA VAL A 225 -13.51 -21.10 13.46
C VAL A 225 -14.06 -22.12 12.47
N ALA A 226 -15.17 -21.80 11.80
CA ALA A 226 -15.78 -22.68 10.81
C ALA A 226 -16.62 -21.95 9.75
N GLU A 227 -16.71 -22.51 8.55
CA GLU A 227 -17.71 -22.11 7.53
C GLU A 227 -19.05 -22.84 7.80
N PRO A 228 -20.22 -22.18 7.80
CA PRO A 228 -21.51 -22.87 7.90
C PRO A 228 -21.74 -23.92 6.81
N VAL A 229 -21.42 -23.56 5.56
CA VAL A 229 -21.37 -24.47 4.39
C VAL A 229 -19.99 -24.33 3.76
N VAL A 230 -19.20 -25.41 3.73
CA VAL A 230 -17.81 -25.35 3.27
C VAL A 230 -17.77 -25.33 1.76
N GLY A 231 -17.20 -24.27 1.17
CA GLY A 231 -17.11 -24.11 -0.28
C GLY A 231 -15.96 -24.90 -0.91
N ALA A 232 -14.91 -24.18 -1.30
CA ALA A 232 -13.82 -24.69 -2.15
C ALA A 232 -13.06 -25.91 -1.58
N ALA A 233 -12.99 -26.08 -0.25
CA ALA A 233 -12.23 -27.17 0.36
C ALA A 233 -13.02 -28.49 0.44
N LEU A 234 -14.35 -28.42 0.49
CA LEU A 234 -15.20 -29.59 0.77
C LEU A 234 -16.39 -29.71 -0.17
N GLY A 235 -16.53 -28.88 -1.21
CA GLY A 235 -17.57 -29.04 -2.22
C GLY A 235 -18.98 -28.79 -1.72
N CYS A 236 -19.22 -27.62 -1.11
CA CYS A 236 -20.52 -27.16 -0.63
C CYS A 236 -21.17 -28.07 0.43
N VAL A 237 -20.41 -28.71 1.31
CA VAL A 237 -20.97 -29.54 2.40
C VAL A 237 -21.66 -28.65 3.43
N PRO A 238 -22.98 -28.84 3.66
CA PRO A 238 -23.64 -28.26 4.81
C PRO A 238 -23.38 -29.08 6.08
N SER A 239 -23.43 -28.42 7.24
CA SER A 239 -23.47 -29.15 8.52
C SER A 239 -24.82 -29.85 8.72
N VAL A 240 -24.82 -30.92 9.51
CA VAL A 240 -26.06 -31.59 9.94
C VAL A 240 -26.83 -30.72 10.94
N PRO A 241 -28.17 -30.82 10.99
CA PRO A 241 -28.98 -30.07 11.95
C PRO A 241 -28.48 -30.23 13.39
N GLY A 242 -28.41 -29.12 14.12
CA GLY A 242 -27.99 -29.10 15.53
C GLY A 242 -26.47 -29.09 15.78
N TYR A 243 -25.63 -29.34 14.77
CA TYR A 243 -24.16 -29.33 14.92
C TYR A 243 -23.64 -28.00 15.49
N PHE A 244 -24.00 -26.86 14.89
CA PHE A 244 -23.48 -25.57 15.35
C PHE A 244 -24.01 -25.15 16.72
N LYS A 245 -25.24 -25.55 17.09
CA LYS A 245 -25.76 -25.35 18.45
C LYS A 245 -24.91 -26.09 19.49
N ALA A 246 -24.52 -27.33 19.17
CA ALA A 246 -23.67 -28.13 20.03
C ALA A 246 -22.23 -27.56 20.10
N VAL A 247 -21.65 -27.14 18.97
CA VAL A 247 -20.35 -26.44 18.92
C VAL A 247 -20.38 -25.16 19.75
N GLN A 248 -21.42 -24.33 19.62
CA GLN A 248 -21.57 -23.12 20.42
C GLN A 248 -21.63 -23.43 21.91
N THR A 249 -22.31 -24.53 22.30
CA THR A 249 -22.35 -24.97 23.69
C THR A 249 -20.95 -25.27 24.23
N VAL A 250 -20.10 -25.95 23.45
CA VAL A 250 -18.69 -26.20 23.83
C VAL A 250 -17.88 -24.90 23.91
N CYS A 251 -18.03 -24.00 22.93
CA CYS A 251 -17.34 -22.70 22.95
C CYS A 251 -17.71 -21.90 24.21
N ARG A 252 -19.01 -21.86 24.55
CA ARG A 252 -19.53 -21.18 25.75
C ARG A 252 -19.04 -21.84 27.04
N LYS A 253 -18.97 -23.18 27.10
CA LYS A 253 -18.42 -23.94 28.24
C LYS A 253 -17.00 -23.49 28.61
N TYR A 254 -16.15 -23.20 27.62
CA TYR A 254 -14.75 -22.80 27.84
C TYR A 254 -14.50 -21.29 27.72
N GLY A 255 -15.55 -20.50 27.46
CA GLY A 255 -15.45 -19.05 27.27
C GLY A 255 -14.78 -18.62 25.97
N ALA A 256 -14.59 -19.53 25.00
CA ALA A 256 -14.07 -19.22 23.67
C ALA A 256 -15.14 -18.57 22.77
N LEU A 257 -14.70 -17.80 21.79
CA LEU A 257 -15.58 -17.17 20.80
C LEU A 257 -15.93 -18.13 19.66
N LEU A 258 -17.12 -17.97 19.07
CA LEU A 258 -17.50 -18.63 17.82
C LEU A 258 -17.33 -17.66 16.64
N ILE A 259 -16.44 -18.01 15.70
CA ILE A 259 -16.25 -17.28 14.45
C ILE A 259 -16.84 -18.10 13.31
N LEU A 260 -17.84 -17.53 12.61
CA LEU A 260 -18.41 -18.15 11.41
C LEU A 260 -17.94 -17.42 10.16
N ASP A 261 -17.22 -18.16 9.31
CA ASP A 261 -16.76 -17.68 8.02
C ASP A 261 -17.84 -17.87 6.96
N GLU A 262 -18.52 -16.78 6.63
CA GLU A 262 -19.57 -16.75 5.62
C GLU A 262 -19.15 -16.02 4.36
N VAL A 263 -17.84 -15.85 4.12
CA VAL A 263 -17.33 -15.16 2.93
C VAL A 263 -17.89 -15.77 1.66
N MET A 264 -18.00 -17.09 1.57
CA MET A 264 -18.51 -17.78 0.37
C MET A 264 -19.98 -18.22 0.46
N CYS A 265 -20.44 -18.66 1.63
CA CYS A 265 -21.77 -19.25 1.80
C CYS A 265 -22.86 -18.28 2.30
N GLY A 266 -22.47 -17.11 2.80
CA GLY A 266 -23.40 -16.09 3.28
C GLY A 266 -23.87 -15.15 2.17
N MET A 267 -24.38 -14.01 2.62
CA MET A 267 -24.93 -12.94 1.78
C MET A 267 -25.94 -13.45 0.74
N GLY A 268 -26.88 -14.28 1.19
CA GLY A 268 -27.98 -14.78 0.37
C GLY A 268 -27.71 -16.10 -0.35
N ARG A 269 -26.44 -16.51 -0.49
CA ARG A 269 -26.04 -17.63 -1.36
C ARG A 269 -26.72 -18.96 -1.00
N THR A 270 -26.94 -19.20 0.28
CA THR A 270 -27.57 -20.41 0.82
C THR A 270 -29.08 -20.28 1.04
N GLY A 271 -29.71 -19.18 0.62
CA GLY A 271 -31.16 -18.94 0.70
C GLY A 271 -31.61 -18.02 1.84
N THR A 272 -30.74 -17.75 2.81
CA THR A 272 -30.93 -16.69 3.82
C THR A 272 -29.79 -15.68 3.71
N LEU A 273 -29.98 -14.45 4.22
CA LEU A 273 -28.96 -13.42 4.08
C LEU A 273 -27.71 -13.80 4.87
N HIS A 274 -27.89 -14.30 6.09
CA HIS A 274 -26.82 -14.89 6.89
C HIS A 274 -27.03 -16.40 6.99
N ALA A 275 -26.02 -17.20 6.71
CA ALA A 275 -26.14 -18.66 6.68
C ALA A 275 -26.42 -19.24 8.09
N TRP A 276 -25.90 -18.59 9.14
CA TRP A 276 -26.16 -18.97 10.54
C TRP A 276 -27.63 -18.91 10.95
N GLU A 277 -28.48 -18.17 10.23
CA GLU A 277 -29.94 -18.11 10.49
C GLU A 277 -30.59 -19.49 10.36
N GLN A 278 -30.16 -20.28 9.36
CA GLN A 278 -30.64 -21.64 9.14
C GLN A 278 -30.10 -22.63 10.17
N GLU A 279 -28.97 -22.31 10.81
CA GLU A 279 -28.38 -23.11 11.88
C GLU A 279 -29.03 -22.81 13.25
N GLY A 280 -29.77 -21.71 13.35
CA GLY A 280 -30.38 -21.24 14.59
C GLY A 280 -29.34 -20.90 15.67
N VAL A 281 -28.20 -20.34 15.26
CA VAL A 281 -27.13 -19.86 16.15
C VAL A 281 -26.72 -18.45 15.75
N VAL A 282 -26.25 -17.66 16.72
CA VAL A 282 -25.65 -16.35 16.47
C VAL A 282 -24.15 -16.43 16.78
N PRO A 283 -23.25 -16.19 15.82
CA PRO A 283 -21.81 -16.17 16.10
C PRO A 283 -21.40 -14.93 16.89
N ASP A 284 -20.24 -14.97 17.54
CA ASP A 284 -19.66 -13.79 18.19
C ASP A 284 -19.02 -12.86 17.13
N ILE A 285 -18.47 -13.45 16.07
CA ILE A 285 -17.89 -12.76 14.92
C ILE A 285 -18.30 -13.48 13.63
N GLN A 286 -18.80 -12.76 12.65
CA GLN A 286 -19.12 -13.28 11.31
C GLN A 286 -18.25 -12.57 10.27
N THR A 287 -17.65 -13.31 9.34
CA THR A 287 -17.00 -12.70 8.16
C THR A 287 -17.88 -12.85 6.93
N ILE A 288 -17.89 -11.82 6.07
CA ILE A 288 -18.70 -11.72 4.86
C ILE A 288 -17.87 -11.22 3.69
N GLY A 289 -18.28 -11.52 2.46
CA GLY A 289 -17.58 -11.13 1.23
C GLY A 289 -18.34 -11.60 -0.01
N LYS A 290 -17.63 -11.86 -1.12
CA LYS A 290 -18.18 -12.47 -2.36
C LYS A 290 -19.49 -11.82 -2.81
N ALA A 291 -20.63 -12.47 -2.53
CA ALA A 291 -21.97 -12.00 -2.86
C ALA A 291 -22.32 -10.65 -2.20
N LEU A 292 -21.55 -10.20 -1.20
CA LEU A 292 -21.64 -8.84 -0.64
C LEU A 292 -21.54 -7.77 -1.74
N GLY A 293 -20.50 -7.84 -2.58
CA GLY A 293 -20.23 -6.86 -3.64
C GLY A 293 -20.51 -7.36 -5.05
N GLY A 294 -20.90 -8.62 -5.21
CA GLY A 294 -21.30 -9.22 -6.50
C GLY A 294 -20.21 -9.26 -7.59
N GLY A 295 -18.95 -8.94 -7.25
CA GLY A 295 -17.83 -8.87 -8.20
C GLY A 295 -17.62 -7.51 -8.88
N TYR A 296 -18.45 -6.51 -8.57
CA TYR A 296 -18.35 -5.17 -9.17
C TYR A 296 -17.23 -4.32 -8.56
N GLN A 297 -16.91 -4.56 -7.28
CA GLN A 297 -15.74 -4.04 -6.57
C GLN A 297 -15.25 -5.06 -5.52
N PRO A 298 -13.95 -5.07 -5.19
CA PRO A 298 -13.44 -5.82 -4.03
C PRO A 298 -14.04 -5.24 -2.74
N VAL A 299 -14.74 -6.09 -1.98
CA VAL A 299 -15.31 -5.72 -0.67
C VAL A 299 -15.64 -6.97 0.13
N ALA A 300 -15.35 -6.90 1.42
CA ALA A 300 -15.61 -7.92 2.43
C ALA A 300 -15.78 -7.22 3.79
N GLY A 301 -16.12 -7.95 4.83
CA GLY A 301 -16.26 -7.36 6.16
C GLY A 301 -16.39 -8.35 7.29
N VAL A 302 -16.43 -7.80 8.49
CA VAL A 302 -16.63 -8.50 9.76
C VAL A 302 -17.82 -7.88 10.47
N LEU A 303 -18.82 -8.68 10.83
CA LEU A 303 -19.90 -8.29 11.72
C LEU A 303 -19.60 -8.81 13.12
N VAL A 304 -19.77 -7.93 14.11
CA VAL A 304 -19.32 -8.18 15.48
C VAL A 304 -20.48 -8.08 16.46
N ASN A 305 -20.66 -9.15 17.24
CA ASN A 305 -21.69 -9.21 18.27
C ASN A 305 -21.44 -8.16 19.37
N ARG A 306 -22.52 -7.63 19.96
CA ARG A 306 -22.45 -6.62 21.02
C ARG A 306 -21.56 -7.05 22.18
N ARG A 307 -21.55 -8.33 22.55
CA ARG A 307 -20.68 -8.89 23.61
C ARG A 307 -19.20 -8.59 23.39
N VAL A 308 -18.71 -8.66 22.15
CA VAL A 308 -17.29 -8.40 21.84
C VAL A 308 -17.02 -6.90 21.86
N ILE A 309 -17.95 -6.11 21.33
CA ILE A 309 -17.85 -4.65 21.30
C ILE A 309 -17.91 -4.03 22.69
N ASP A 310 -18.77 -4.53 23.58
CA ASP A 310 -18.86 -4.04 24.97
C ASP A 310 -17.53 -4.21 25.72
N VAL A 311 -16.80 -5.29 25.46
CA VAL A 311 -15.47 -5.51 26.06
C VAL A 311 -14.44 -4.53 25.52
N LEU A 312 -14.43 -4.26 24.21
CA LEU A 312 -13.55 -3.25 23.63
C LEU A 312 -13.90 -1.83 24.12
N GLU A 313 -15.19 -1.47 24.12
CA GLU A 313 -15.67 -0.17 24.63
C GLU A 313 -15.34 0.00 26.12
N GLY A 314 -15.40 -1.07 26.92
CA GLY A 314 -14.99 -1.07 28.33
C GLY A 314 -13.47 -1.13 28.57
N GLY A 315 -12.69 -1.50 27.56
CA GLY A 315 -11.22 -1.60 27.59
C GLY A 315 -10.55 -0.38 26.96
N SER A 316 -9.87 -0.59 25.83
CA SER A 316 -9.10 0.45 25.14
C SER A 316 -9.95 1.37 24.27
N SER A 317 -11.19 0.96 23.95
CA SER A 317 -12.06 1.59 22.94
C SER A 317 -11.44 1.67 21.54
N VAL A 318 -10.41 0.87 21.25
CA VAL A 318 -9.70 0.86 19.97
C VAL A 318 -9.59 -0.57 19.45
N PHE A 319 -9.90 -0.81 18.18
CA PHE A 319 -9.52 -2.07 17.53
C PHE A 319 -8.16 -1.88 16.85
N VAL A 320 -7.13 -2.63 17.27
CA VAL A 320 -5.75 -2.48 16.75
C VAL A 320 -5.60 -3.27 15.45
N HIS A 321 -6.29 -2.81 14.42
CA HIS A 321 -6.25 -3.36 13.08
C HIS A 321 -6.67 -2.28 12.08
N GLY A 322 -5.81 -1.96 11.12
CA GLY A 322 -6.12 -0.99 10.08
C GLY A 322 -5.36 -1.28 8.79
N HIS A 323 -6.02 -1.05 7.66
CA HIS A 323 -5.44 -1.18 6.31
C HIS A 323 -5.63 0.13 5.55
N THR A 324 -4.74 0.40 4.59
CA THR A 324 -4.82 1.63 3.77
C THR A 324 -6.16 1.76 3.07
N TYR A 325 -6.68 0.70 2.45
CA TYR A 325 -7.93 0.73 1.68
C TYR A 325 -9.14 0.13 2.43
N GLN A 326 -9.08 0.00 3.75
CA GLN A 326 -10.27 -0.45 4.50
C GLN A 326 -11.43 0.54 4.32
N GLY A 327 -12.66 0.06 4.29
CA GLY A 327 -13.84 0.91 4.10
C GLY A 327 -13.83 1.71 2.79
N HIS A 328 -13.17 1.25 1.73
CA HIS A 328 -13.06 1.99 0.47
C HIS A 328 -14.46 2.42 -0.04
N PRO A 329 -14.75 3.72 -0.24
CA PRO A 329 -16.10 4.20 -0.52
C PRO A 329 -16.72 3.56 -1.78
N ALA A 330 -15.95 3.38 -2.85
CA ALA A 330 -16.41 2.69 -4.06
C ALA A 330 -16.85 1.24 -3.83
N GLY A 331 -16.12 0.48 -3.00
CA GLY A 331 -16.51 -0.88 -2.61
C GLY A 331 -17.78 -0.89 -1.76
N CYS A 332 -17.92 0.10 -0.86
CA CYS A 332 -19.13 0.28 -0.06
C CYS A 332 -20.34 0.59 -0.94
N ALA A 333 -20.18 1.47 -1.95
CA ALA A 333 -21.25 1.81 -2.90
C ALA A 333 -21.69 0.60 -3.74
N ALA A 334 -20.74 -0.20 -4.22
CA ALA A 334 -21.04 -1.43 -4.95
C ALA A 334 -21.82 -2.41 -4.08
N ALA A 335 -21.32 -2.69 -2.87
CA ALA A 335 -21.97 -3.62 -1.95
C ALA A 335 -23.38 -3.16 -1.56
N LEU A 336 -23.55 -1.88 -1.21
CA LEU A 336 -24.86 -1.35 -0.83
C LEU A 336 -25.87 -1.47 -1.97
N GLU A 337 -25.48 -1.15 -3.21
CA GLU A 337 -26.38 -1.27 -4.36
C GLU A 337 -26.71 -2.73 -4.69
N VAL A 338 -25.73 -3.65 -4.61
CA VAL A 338 -25.96 -5.09 -4.80
C VAL A 338 -26.95 -5.62 -3.75
N GLN A 339 -26.76 -5.26 -2.48
CA GLN A 339 -27.68 -5.71 -1.42
C GLN A 339 -29.08 -5.11 -1.57
N ARG A 340 -29.19 -3.85 -2.01
CA ARG A 340 -30.48 -3.23 -2.34
C ARG A 340 -31.19 -3.96 -3.48
N ILE A 341 -30.49 -4.31 -4.55
CA ILE A 341 -31.04 -5.11 -5.66
C ILE A 341 -31.57 -6.45 -5.15
N ILE A 342 -30.78 -7.17 -4.35
CA ILE A 342 -31.19 -8.46 -3.76
C ILE A 342 -32.49 -8.32 -2.95
N GLN A 343 -32.61 -7.26 -2.16
CA GLN A 343 -33.79 -6.99 -1.34
C GLN A 343 -35.00 -6.54 -2.19
N GLU A 344 -34.83 -5.55 -3.06
CA GLU A 344 -35.88 -4.94 -3.88
C GLU A 344 -36.50 -5.93 -4.88
N GLU A 345 -35.67 -6.79 -5.47
CA GLU A 345 -36.10 -7.81 -6.43
C GLU A 345 -36.47 -9.14 -5.76
N ASN A 346 -36.44 -9.20 -4.43
CA ASN A 346 -36.75 -10.39 -3.62
C ASN A 346 -35.96 -11.64 -4.06
N LEU A 347 -34.68 -11.45 -4.37
CA LEU A 347 -33.87 -12.50 -4.98
C LEU A 347 -33.62 -13.68 -4.03
N LEU A 348 -33.68 -13.49 -2.71
CA LEU A 348 -33.52 -14.59 -1.74
C LEU A 348 -34.64 -15.64 -1.86
N ALA A 349 -35.87 -15.21 -2.12
CA ALA A 349 -36.96 -16.15 -2.39
C ALA A 349 -36.69 -16.97 -3.67
N ASN A 350 -36.09 -16.33 -4.69
CA ASN A 350 -35.67 -17.04 -5.90
C ASN A 350 -34.51 -18.00 -5.63
N VAL A 351 -33.55 -17.64 -4.78
CA VAL A 351 -32.45 -18.54 -4.36
C VAL A 351 -33.00 -19.81 -3.72
N GLN A 352 -34.01 -19.69 -2.86
CA GLN A 352 -34.67 -20.85 -2.24
C GLN A 352 -35.38 -21.70 -3.30
N ALA A 353 -36.27 -21.11 -4.10
CA ALA A 353 -37.07 -21.83 -5.08
C ALA A 353 -36.22 -22.51 -6.18
N MET A 354 -35.25 -21.78 -6.75
CA MET A 354 -34.35 -22.31 -7.77
C MET A 354 -33.32 -23.27 -7.18
N GLY A 355 -32.93 -23.07 -5.92
CA GLY A 355 -32.09 -24.01 -5.18
C GLY A 355 -32.74 -25.37 -4.99
N ASP A 356 -34.02 -25.40 -4.61
CA ASP A 356 -34.82 -26.63 -4.49
C ASP A 356 -35.00 -27.33 -5.83
N LEU A 357 -35.21 -26.56 -6.91
CA LEU A 357 -35.26 -27.10 -8.27
C LEU A 357 -33.91 -27.71 -8.67
N LEU A 358 -32.82 -26.95 -8.49
CA LEU A 358 -31.47 -27.38 -8.83
C LEU A 358 -31.09 -28.66 -8.07
N SER A 359 -31.39 -28.73 -6.77
CA SER A 359 -31.19 -29.91 -5.94
C SER A 359 -31.85 -31.16 -6.53
N ARG A 360 -33.16 -31.10 -6.75
CA ARG A 360 -33.95 -32.23 -7.27
C ARG A 360 -33.44 -32.66 -8.63
N ARG A 361 -33.22 -31.71 -9.54
CA ARG A 361 -32.81 -32.01 -10.93
C ARG A 361 -31.40 -32.57 -11.01
N LEU A 362 -30.45 -32.08 -10.21
CA LEU A 362 -29.12 -32.68 -10.13
C LEU A 362 -29.19 -34.12 -9.62
N GLN A 363 -29.99 -34.37 -8.57
CA GLN A 363 -30.16 -35.71 -8.03
C GLN A 363 -30.79 -36.66 -9.06
N GLU A 364 -31.85 -36.24 -9.76
CA GLU A 364 -32.50 -37.01 -10.81
C GLU A 364 -31.56 -37.30 -12.00
N ARG A 365 -30.73 -36.33 -12.41
CA ARG A 365 -29.89 -36.44 -13.60
C ARG A 365 -28.58 -37.22 -13.39
N LEU A 366 -27.99 -37.10 -12.20
CA LEU A 366 -26.63 -37.56 -11.90
C LEU A 366 -26.55 -38.50 -10.70
N GLY A 367 -27.59 -38.58 -9.87
CA GLY A 367 -27.58 -39.28 -8.59
C GLY A 367 -27.29 -40.77 -8.70
N ASP A 368 -27.66 -41.44 -9.80
CA ASP A 368 -27.44 -42.88 -10.00
C ASP A 368 -26.14 -43.18 -10.76
N ARG A 369 -25.36 -42.16 -11.15
CA ARG A 369 -24.12 -42.38 -11.89
C ARG A 369 -23.05 -43.02 -10.99
N PRO A 370 -22.31 -44.02 -11.48
CA PRO A 370 -21.32 -44.74 -10.68
C PRO A 370 -20.13 -43.86 -10.28
N ASN A 371 -19.80 -42.83 -11.06
CA ASN A 371 -18.69 -41.91 -10.77
C ASN A 371 -19.10 -40.67 -9.97
N VAL A 372 -20.38 -40.53 -9.64
CA VAL A 372 -20.90 -39.42 -8.83
C VAL A 372 -21.14 -39.94 -7.42
N GLY A 373 -20.29 -39.52 -6.49
CA GLY A 373 -20.32 -39.97 -5.10
C GLY A 373 -21.37 -39.23 -4.29
N ASN A 374 -21.33 -37.89 -4.32
CA ASN A 374 -22.24 -37.09 -3.52
C ASN A 374 -22.60 -35.74 -4.16
N ILE A 375 -23.90 -35.47 -4.23
CA ILE A 375 -24.49 -34.20 -4.63
C ILE A 375 -25.05 -33.54 -3.36
N ARG A 376 -24.59 -32.33 -3.04
CA ARG A 376 -24.96 -31.65 -1.78
C ARG A 376 -24.88 -30.15 -1.89
N GLY A 377 -25.61 -29.44 -1.05
CA GLY A 377 -25.64 -28.00 -1.06
C GLY A 377 -26.86 -27.43 -0.35
N ARG A 378 -26.99 -26.09 -0.40
CA ARG A 378 -28.16 -25.33 0.06
C ARG A 378 -28.34 -24.10 -0.84
N GLY A 379 -29.57 -23.65 -1.04
CA GLY A 379 -29.87 -22.52 -1.93
C GLY A 379 -29.26 -22.73 -3.33
N LEU A 380 -28.54 -21.74 -3.85
CA LEU A 380 -27.81 -21.83 -5.12
C LEU A 380 -26.31 -22.08 -4.89
N PHE A 381 -25.98 -23.01 -4.00
CA PHE A 381 -24.61 -23.38 -3.69
C PHE A 381 -24.46 -24.90 -3.56
N TRP A 382 -24.15 -25.55 -4.68
CA TRP A 382 -24.16 -27.00 -4.81
C TRP A 382 -22.81 -27.54 -5.27
N GLY A 383 -22.41 -28.68 -4.70
CA GLY A 383 -21.22 -29.42 -5.06
C GLY A 383 -21.55 -30.82 -5.55
N ILE A 384 -20.77 -31.28 -6.53
CA ILE A 384 -20.80 -32.66 -7.03
C ILE A 384 -19.41 -33.23 -6.84
N GLU A 385 -19.28 -34.22 -5.96
CA GLU A 385 -18.03 -34.94 -5.73
C GLU A 385 -17.97 -36.24 -6.53
N PHE A 386 -16.82 -36.48 -7.14
CA PHE A 386 -16.58 -37.62 -8.02
C PHE A 386 -15.77 -38.71 -7.32
N VAL A 387 -16.11 -39.96 -7.58
CA VAL A 387 -15.50 -41.15 -6.97
C VAL A 387 -15.22 -42.21 -8.03
N ALA A 388 -14.15 -42.97 -7.81
CA ALA A 388 -13.81 -44.11 -8.65
C ALA A 388 -14.71 -45.32 -8.34
N ASP A 389 -15.06 -45.50 -7.06
CA ASP A 389 -15.96 -46.55 -6.58
C ASP A 389 -16.94 -45.94 -5.57
N LYS A 390 -18.23 -45.93 -5.93
CA LYS A 390 -19.29 -45.31 -5.13
C LYS A 390 -19.66 -46.08 -3.88
N GLU A 391 -19.59 -47.42 -3.91
CA GLU A 391 -19.91 -48.24 -2.75
C GLU A 391 -18.83 -48.12 -1.68
N LYS A 392 -17.57 -48.06 -2.10
CA LYS A 392 -16.41 -47.89 -1.20
C LYS A 392 -16.09 -46.43 -0.88
N LEU A 393 -16.75 -45.50 -1.54
CA LEU A 393 -16.48 -44.06 -1.46
C LEU A 393 -15.03 -43.70 -1.86
N GLU A 394 -14.38 -44.52 -2.70
CA GLU A 394 -12.98 -44.35 -3.07
C GLU A 394 -12.83 -43.16 -4.02
N PRO A 395 -12.04 -42.13 -3.68
CA PRO A 395 -11.79 -41.00 -4.57
C PRO A 395 -10.92 -41.41 -5.77
N PHE A 396 -11.00 -40.64 -6.86
CA PHE A 396 -10.02 -40.77 -7.95
C PHE A 396 -8.60 -40.38 -7.47
N PRO A 397 -7.54 -40.93 -8.10
CA PRO A 397 -6.17 -40.42 -7.96
C PRO A 397 -6.10 -38.91 -8.22
N SER A 398 -5.36 -38.17 -7.38
CA SER A 398 -5.28 -36.70 -7.49
C SER A 398 -4.69 -36.21 -8.81
N ASP A 399 -3.84 -37.01 -9.44
CA ASP A 399 -3.16 -36.70 -10.70
C ASP A 399 -4.11 -36.76 -11.92
N ASP A 400 -5.29 -37.38 -11.76
CA ASP A 400 -6.30 -37.42 -12.81
C ASP A 400 -7.02 -36.07 -12.97
N HIS A 401 -6.98 -35.23 -11.93
CA HIS A 401 -7.55 -33.88 -11.91
C HIS A 401 -9.00 -33.83 -12.41
N VAL A 402 -9.84 -34.79 -12.00
CA VAL A 402 -11.18 -35.03 -12.57
C VAL A 402 -12.05 -33.76 -12.51
N GLY A 403 -12.09 -33.06 -11.37
CA GLY A 403 -12.91 -31.87 -11.20
C GLY A 403 -12.48 -30.75 -12.14
N LEU A 404 -11.17 -30.50 -12.23
CA LEU A 404 -10.61 -29.51 -13.17
C LEU A 404 -10.90 -29.91 -14.62
N ALA A 405 -10.70 -31.17 -14.99
CA ALA A 405 -10.89 -31.65 -16.36
C ALA A 405 -12.35 -31.54 -16.82
N ILE A 406 -13.31 -31.78 -15.93
CA ILE A 406 -14.74 -31.55 -16.17
C ILE A 406 -15.01 -30.06 -16.40
N CYS A 407 -14.45 -29.16 -15.57
CA CYS A 407 -14.57 -27.71 -15.79
C CYS A 407 -13.99 -27.28 -17.14
N GLU A 408 -12.80 -27.78 -17.51
CA GLU A 408 -12.18 -27.46 -18.81
C GLU A 408 -13.06 -27.92 -19.98
N ARG A 409 -13.67 -29.10 -19.86
CA ARG A 409 -14.57 -29.63 -20.87
C ARG A 409 -15.86 -28.82 -20.95
N GLY A 410 -16.40 -28.35 -19.82
CA GLY A 410 -17.57 -27.45 -19.82
C GLY A 410 -17.34 -26.17 -20.62
N LEU A 411 -16.11 -25.63 -20.62
CA LEU A 411 -15.76 -24.39 -21.32
C LEU A 411 -15.62 -24.54 -22.85
N THR A 412 -15.71 -25.75 -23.40
CA THR A 412 -15.64 -25.96 -24.86
C THR A 412 -16.91 -25.45 -25.54
N ALA A 413 -16.84 -25.27 -26.87
CA ALA A 413 -17.98 -24.78 -27.64
C ALA A 413 -19.19 -25.72 -27.64
N GLU A 414 -18.99 -27.00 -27.32
CA GLU A 414 -20.04 -28.01 -27.29
C GLU A 414 -20.99 -27.87 -26.09
N TYR A 415 -20.46 -27.43 -24.95
CA TYR A 415 -21.24 -27.30 -23.71
C TYR A 415 -21.43 -25.85 -23.29
N GLY A 416 -20.40 -25.01 -23.43
CA GLY A 416 -20.50 -23.57 -23.17
C GLY A 416 -20.90 -23.21 -21.74
N ILE A 417 -20.43 -23.96 -20.73
CA ILE A 417 -20.77 -23.76 -19.31
C ILE A 417 -19.51 -23.63 -18.44
N SER A 418 -19.52 -22.66 -17.52
CA SER A 418 -18.48 -22.49 -16.50
C SER A 418 -18.96 -23.01 -15.15
N VAL A 419 -18.20 -23.93 -14.55
CA VAL A 419 -18.36 -24.43 -13.18
C VAL A 419 -17.02 -24.31 -12.44
N TYR A 420 -17.05 -24.27 -11.11
CA TYR A 420 -15.84 -24.00 -10.31
C TYR A 420 -15.20 -25.30 -9.80
N PRO A 421 -13.91 -25.57 -10.06
CA PRO A 421 -13.26 -26.79 -9.61
C PRO A 421 -12.82 -26.70 -8.14
N GLY A 422 -12.86 -27.82 -7.44
CA GLY A 422 -12.24 -27.99 -6.13
C GLY A 422 -11.72 -29.42 -5.92
N ALA A 423 -10.87 -29.59 -4.92
CA ALA A 423 -10.22 -30.86 -4.61
C ALA A 423 -9.93 -30.96 -3.11
N GLY A 424 -9.66 -32.18 -2.64
CA GLY A 424 -9.33 -32.45 -1.24
C GLY A 424 -10.52 -32.81 -0.36
N SER A 425 -11.70 -33.06 -0.91
CA SER A 425 -12.91 -33.34 -0.10
C SER A 425 -12.88 -34.67 0.65
N ALA A 426 -12.01 -35.60 0.26
CA ALA A 426 -11.87 -36.88 0.92
C ALA A 426 -10.93 -36.81 2.14
N ASP A 427 -9.73 -36.25 1.96
CA ASP A 427 -8.66 -36.31 2.96
C ASP A 427 -7.78 -35.03 2.99
N GLY A 428 -8.19 -33.96 2.31
CA GLY A 428 -7.43 -32.71 2.19
C GLY A 428 -6.51 -32.66 0.96
N ILE A 429 -6.31 -33.79 0.28
CA ILE A 429 -5.51 -33.91 -0.94
C ILE A 429 -6.34 -34.52 -2.09
N ARG A 430 -6.99 -35.66 -1.85
CA ARG A 430 -7.85 -36.39 -2.80
C ARG A 430 -9.32 -36.02 -2.63
N GLY A 431 -10.13 -36.33 -3.64
CA GLY A 431 -11.57 -36.05 -3.67
C GLY A 431 -11.88 -34.80 -4.49
N ASP A 432 -11.92 -34.99 -5.81
CA ASP A 432 -12.30 -33.97 -6.79
C ASP A 432 -13.79 -33.67 -6.76
N HIS A 433 -14.12 -32.39 -6.91
CA HIS A 433 -15.50 -31.93 -7.03
C HIS A 433 -15.62 -30.71 -7.94
N ILE A 434 -16.84 -30.45 -8.39
CA ILE A 434 -17.21 -29.17 -9.01
C ILE A 434 -18.25 -28.46 -8.16
N ILE A 435 -18.27 -27.13 -8.24
CA ILE A 435 -19.22 -26.24 -7.57
C ILE A 435 -20.06 -25.52 -8.61
N ILE A 436 -21.36 -25.50 -8.34
CA ILE A 436 -22.43 -24.88 -9.11
C ILE A 436 -23.05 -23.80 -8.23
N SER A 437 -22.91 -22.55 -8.67
CA SER A 437 -23.37 -21.36 -7.96
C SER A 437 -23.80 -20.26 -8.92
N PRO A 438 -24.91 -20.47 -9.67
CA PRO A 438 -25.42 -19.47 -10.61
C PRO A 438 -25.86 -18.19 -9.88
N ALA A 439 -26.08 -17.12 -10.62
CA ALA A 439 -26.60 -15.88 -10.05
C ALA A 439 -28.01 -16.06 -9.46
N PHE A 440 -28.38 -15.20 -8.52
CA PHE A 440 -29.64 -15.26 -7.77
C PHE A 440 -30.86 -14.93 -8.62
N ASN A 441 -30.67 -14.32 -9.78
CA ASN A 441 -31.70 -14.04 -10.79
C ASN A 441 -31.81 -15.15 -11.86
N VAL A 442 -31.20 -16.33 -11.63
CA VAL A 442 -31.35 -17.49 -12.50
C VAL A 442 -32.82 -17.92 -12.61
N ARG A 443 -33.24 -18.31 -13.81
CA ARG A 443 -34.61 -18.77 -14.09
C ARG A 443 -34.71 -20.29 -14.10
N SER A 444 -35.94 -20.82 -13.98
CA SER A 444 -36.22 -22.25 -14.04
C SER A 444 -35.66 -22.92 -15.29
N GLU A 445 -35.80 -22.28 -16.45
CA GLU A 445 -35.32 -22.84 -17.72
C GLU A 445 -33.79 -22.89 -17.77
N GLU A 446 -33.13 -21.93 -17.12
CA GLU A 446 -31.67 -21.89 -17.00
C GLU A 446 -31.18 -22.98 -16.04
N ILE A 447 -31.88 -23.25 -14.95
CA ILE A 447 -31.57 -24.39 -14.06
C ILE A 447 -31.65 -25.71 -14.83
N GLU A 448 -32.71 -25.91 -15.62
CA GLU A 448 -32.85 -27.12 -16.43
C GLU A 448 -31.71 -27.26 -17.44
N TRP A 449 -31.34 -26.17 -18.10
CA TRP A 449 -30.21 -26.14 -19.03
C TRP A 449 -28.86 -26.41 -18.32
N ILE A 450 -28.63 -25.83 -17.14
CA ILE A 450 -27.41 -26.07 -16.34
C ILE A 450 -27.29 -27.56 -16.02
N VAL A 451 -28.38 -28.19 -15.55
CA VAL A 451 -28.39 -29.61 -15.18
C VAL A 451 -28.15 -30.50 -16.39
N ASP A 452 -28.78 -30.21 -17.54
CA ASP A 452 -28.52 -30.95 -18.78
C ASP A 452 -27.07 -30.80 -19.23
N ALA A 453 -26.55 -29.57 -19.30
CA ALA A 453 -25.19 -29.28 -19.75
C ALA A 453 -24.16 -30.00 -18.87
N ILE A 454 -24.28 -29.91 -17.54
CA ILE A 454 -23.40 -30.63 -16.61
C ILE A 454 -23.56 -32.14 -16.78
N GLY A 455 -24.80 -32.63 -16.92
CA GLY A 455 -25.11 -34.03 -17.19
C GLY A 455 -24.36 -34.57 -18.42
N ARG A 456 -24.40 -33.84 -19.54
CA ARG A 456 -23.69 -34.19 -20.78
C ARG A 456 -22.17 -34.14 -20.59
N VAL A 457 -21.63 -33.08 -19.98
CA VAL A 457 -20.18 -32.96 -19.73
C VAL A 457 -19.67 -34.14 -18.91
N VAL A 458 -20.38 -34.50 -17.84
CA VAL A 458 -20.01 -35.60 -16.93
C VAL A 458 -20.09 -36.94 -17.65
N ASP A 459 -21.20 -37.21 -18.35
CA ASP A 459 -21.39 -38.45 -19.09
C ASP A 459 -20.31 -38.64 -20.16
N ASP A 460 -20.03 -37.61 -20.95
CA ASP A 460 -19.02 -37.66 -21.99
C ASP A 460 -17.60 -37.76 -21.41
N PHE A 461 -17.32 -37.08 -20.29
CA PHE A 461 -16.05 -37.18 -19.59
C PHE A 461 -15.76 -38.62 -19.18
N PHE A 462 -16.71 -39.27 -18.50
CA PHE A 462 -16.51 -40.65 -18.07
C PHE A 462 -16.62 -41.66 -19.21
N ALA A 463 -17.43 -41.42 -20.25
CA ALA A 463 -17.46 -42.29 -21.44
C ALA A 463 -16.10 -42.29 -22.18
N THR A 464 -15.50 -41.11 -22.37
CA THR A 464 -14.17 -40.97 -23.01
C THR A 464 -13.00 -41.40 -22.12
N ALA A 465 -13.09 -41.19 -20.80
CA ALA A 465 -12.09 -41.69 -19.84
C ALA A 465 -12.07 -43.22 -19.79
N THR A 466 -13.25 -43.86 -19.86
CA THR A 466 -13.37 -45.33 -19.97
C THR A 466 -12.73 -45.85 -21.26
N ALA A 467 -12.80 -45.10 -22.37
CA ALA A 467 -12.13 -45.44 -23.63
C ALA A 467 -10.58 -45.34 -23.57
N HIS A 468 -10.02 -44.43 -22.76
CA HIS A 468 -8.57 -44.34 -22.54
C HIS A 468 -8.04 -45.32 -21.48
N MET A 469 -8.87 -45.72 -20.50
CA MET A 469 -8.52 -46.76 -19.54
C MET A 469 -8.70 -48.19 -20.09
N ALA A 470 -9.48 -48.39 -21.16
CA ALA A 470 -9.64 -49.70 -21.83
C ALA A 470 -8.40 -50.16 -22.66
N VAL A 471 -7.35 -49.33 -22.80
CA VAL A 471 -6.06 -49.74 -23.38
C VAL A 471 -5.13 -50.33 -22.31
N GLY A 472 -5.50 -50.22 -21.02
CA GLY A 472 -4.77 -50.76 -19.89
C GLY A 472 -5.61 -51.75 -19.07
N VAL A 473 -5.46 -53.04 -19.40
CA VAL A 473 -5.72 -54.22 -18.55
C VAL A 473 -7.10 -54.91 -18.70
N THR A 474 -7.04 -56.02 -19.46
CA THR A 474 -7.80 -57.30 -19.39
C THR A 474 -9.22 -57.42 -19.96
N ASN A 475 -9.28 -57.97 -21.18
CA ASN A 475 -10.47 -58.45 -21.90
C ASN A 475 -11.11 -59.68 -21.25
N GLY A 476 -12.43 -59.64 -21.07
CA GLY A 476 -13.25 -60.79 -20.71
C GLY A 476 -14.69 -60.71 -21.23
N ARG A 477 -15.01 -61.68 -22.09
CA ARG A 477 -16.33 -62.31 -22.31
C ARG A 477 -17.42 -61.57 -23.11
N HIS A 478 -17.56 -62.10 -24.32
CA HIS A 478 -18.69 -62.16 -25.25
C HIS A 478 -20.09 -62.27 -24.65
N ALA A 479 -21.03 -61.55 -25.29
CA ALA A 479 -22.29 -62.00 -25.92
C ALA A 479 -23.33 -60.85 -25.76
N ALA A 480 -23.77 -60.08 -26.77
CA ALA A 480 -24.02 -60.36 -28.20
C ALA A 480 -24.81 -61.66 -28.43
N ASP A 481 -25.79 -61.90 -27.54
CA ASP A 481 -26.60 -63.11 -27.41
C ASP A 481 -27.81 -63.16 -28.37
N GLU A 482 -27.93 -62.23 -29.32
CA GLU A 482 -29.14 -62.15 -30.18
C GLU A 482 -28.87 -62.33 -31.67
N GLU A 483 -27.61 -62.28 -32.12
CA GLU A 483 -27.24 -62.73 -33.47
C GLU A 483 -27.16 -64.27 -33.57
N ALA A 484 -27.27 -64.94 -32.42
CA ALA A 484 -27.07 -66.38 -32.21
C ALA A 484 -28.23 -67.30 -32.63
N ARG A 485 -29.34 -66.78 -33.19
CA ARG A 485 -30.47 -67.65 -33.59
C ARG A 485 -30.64 -67.84 -35.09
N ALA A 486 -30.09 -66.97 -35.92
CA ALA A 486 -30.32 -67.04 -37.37
C ALA A 486 -29.23 -67.84 -38.13
N GLU A 487 -28.02 -67.98 -37.59
CA GLU A 487 -26.94 -68.80 -38.20
C GLU A 487 -27.01 -70.30 -37.87
N VAL A 488 -27.84 -70.71 -36.89
CA VAL A 488 -27.87 -72.08 -36.33
C VAL A 488 -28.31 -73.14 -37.34
N ASP A 489 -29.21 -72.81 -38.26
CA ASP A 489 -29.71 -73.80 -39.22
C ASP A 489 -28.74 -74.09 -40.36
N VAL A 490 -27.87 -73.12 -40.71
CA VAL A 490 -26.83 -73.31 -41.73
C VAL A 490 -25.60 -74.02 -41.15
N LEU A 491 -25.33 -73.87 -39.85
CA LEU A 491 -24.22 -74.52 -39.13
C LEU A 491 -24.43 -76.02 -38.90
N ASN A 492 -25.67 -76.50 -38.72
CA ASN A 492 -25.94 -77.93 -38.50
C ASN A 492 -25.54 -78.80 -39.70
N SER A 493 -25.65 -78.29 -40.93
CA SER A 493 -25.20 -78.98 -42.14
C SER A 493 -23.66 -79.09 -42.24
N ARG A 494 -22.93 -78.12 -41.69
CA ARG A 494 -21.45 -78.15 -41.63
C ARG A 494 -20.92 -78.93 -40.42
N LEU A 495 -21.71 -79.08 -39.35
CA LEU A 495 -21.32 -79.78 -38.12
C LEU A 495 -21.02 -81.25 -38.38
N GLU A 496 -21.80 -81.94 -39.20
CA GLU A 496 -21.60 -83.37 -39.52
C GLU A 496 -20.28 -83.64 -40.25
N LYS A 497 -19.88 -82.76 -41.18
CA LYS A 497 -18.56 -82.83 -41.84
C LYS A 497 -17.42 -82.50 -40.88
N THR A 498 -17.68 -81.64 -39.90
CA THR A 498 -16.69 -81.23 -38.91
C THR A 498 -16.47 -82.32 -37.86
N THR A 499 -17.49 -83.09 -37.47
CA THR A 499 -17.34 -84.23 -36.52
C THR A 499 -16.39 -85.32 -37.04
N GLN A 500 -16.41 -85.60 -38.36
CA GLN A 500 -15.44 -86.50 -38.98
C GLN A 500 -14.02 -85.92 -39.01
N LEU A 501 -13.88 -84.60 -39.16
CA LEU A 501 -12.60 -83.91 -39.10
C LEU A 501 -12.04 -83.88 -37.68
N THR A 502 -12.89 -83.70 -36.66
CA THR A 502 -12.52 -83.67 -35.24
C THR A 502 -11.96 -85.03 -34.79
N LYS A 503 -12.53 -86.15 -35.25
CA LYS A 503 -11.95 -87.49 -34.98
C LYS A 503 -10.55 -87.67 -35.60
N LYS A 504 -10.30 -87.09 -36.78
CA LYS A 504 -8.97 -87.12 -37.42
C LYS A 504 -7.97 -86.19 -36.73
N ILE A 505 -8.43 -85.02 -36.27
CA ILE A 505 -7.62 -84.05 -35.52
C ILE A 505 -7.24 -84.60 -34.14
N GLN A 506 -8.13 -85.31 -33.46
CA GLN A 506 -7.85 -85.91 -32.15
C GLN A 506 -6.79 -87.03 -32.24
N ALA A 507 -6.78 -87.79 -33.34
CA ALA A 507 -5.70 -88.75 -33.64
C ALA A 507 -4.36 -88.08 -34.02
N CYS A 508 -4.40 -86.89 -34.65
CA CYS A 508 -3.20 -86.08 -34.91
C CYS A 508 -2.67 -85.37 -33.66
N LEU A 509 -3.54 -84.93 -32.75
CA LEU A 509 -3.17 -84.33 -31.47
C LEU A 509 -2.45 -85.33 -30.57
N GLY A 510 -2.91 -86.59 -30.50
CA GLY A 510 -2.20 -87.63 -29.75
C GLY A 510 -0.78 -87.92 -30.27
N ARG A 511 -0.57 -87.84 -31.60
CA ARG A 511 0.78 -87.93 -32.20
C ARG A 511 1.60 -86.68 -31.94
N LEU A 512 1.00 -85.50 -31.97
CA LEU A 512 1.66 -84.21 -31.70
C LEU A 512 2.07 -84.08 -30.23
N GLU A 513 1.31 -84.65 -29.31
CA GLU A 513 1.60 -84.64 -27.87
C GLU A 513 2.80 -85.53 -27.53
N ALA A 514 2.92 -86.69 -28.20
CA ALA A 514 4.10 -87.55 -28.13
C ALA A 514 5.36 -86.86 -28.72
N THR A 515 5.23 -86.21 -29.88
CA THR A 515 6.32 -85.43 -30.50
C THR A 515 6.68 -84.19 -29.66
N GLY A 516 5.69 -83.54 -29.05
CA GLY A 516 5.87 -82.37 -28.19
C GLY A 516 6.50 -82.68 -26.83
N LYS A 517 6.50 -83.95 -26.40
CA LYS A 517 7.28 -84.42 -25.26
C LYS A 517 8.75 -84.59 -25.64
N SER A 518 9.02 -85.19 -26.81
CA SER A 518 10.38 -85.34 -27.35
C SER A 518 11.05 -84.00 -27.69
N VAL A 519 10.30 -83.02 -28.21
CA VAL A 519 10.83 -81.66 -28.48
C VAL A 519 11.10 -80.87 -27.19
N ARG A 520 10.31 -81.07 -26.12
CA ARG A 520 10.56 -80.41 -24.82
C ARG A 520 11.85 -80.88 -24.16
N ASP A 521 12.17 -82.16 -24.27
CA ASP A 521 13.40 -82.74 -23.72
C ASP A 521 14.67 -82.26 -24.49
N VAL A 522 14.52 -81.81 -25.75
CA VAL A 522 15.62 -81.26 -26.57
C VAL A 522 15.67 -79.71 -26.53
N ALA A 523 14.54 -79.02 -26.35
CA ALA A 523 14.45 -77.56 -26.40
C ALA A 523 14.84 -76.86 -25.08
N GLY A 524 14.78 -77.56 -23.94
CA GLY A 524 15.18 -77.00 -22.63
C GLY A 524 16.61 -76.44 -22.59
N PRO A 525 17.64 -77.20 -23.03
CA PRO A 525 19.01 -76.71 -23.12
C PRO A 525 19.21 -75.59 -24.15
N LEU A 526 18.53 -75.67 -25.29
CA LEU A 526 18.61 -74.69 -26.39
C LEU A 526 18.05 -73.31 -26.00
N ASN A 527 16.94 -73.27 -25.28
CA ASN A 527 16.32 -72.01 -24.82
C ASN A 527 17.16 -71.32 -23.73
N GLY A 528 17.95 -72.09 -22.96
CA GLY A 528 18.94 -71.57 -22.02
C GLY A 528 20.12 -70.88 -22.74
N GLU A 529 20.63 -71.47 -23.81
CA GLU A 529 21.71 -70.88 -24.62
C GLU A 529 21.24 -69.68 -25.46
N THR A 530 20.00 -69.70 -25.98
CA THR A 530 19.43 -68.54 -26.70
C THR A 530 19.22 -67.34 -25.78
N LYS A 531 18.74 -67.54 -24.54
CA LYS A 531 18.66 -66.45 -23.54
C LYS A 531 20.03 -65.90 -23.17
N LYS A 532 21.06 -66.74 -23.06
CA LYS A 532 22.44 -66.27 -22.83
C LYS A 532 22.96 -65.43 -24.01
N LEU A 533 22.68 -65.84 -25.25
CA LEU A 533 23.03 -65.08 -26.46
C LEU A 533 22.31 -63.73 -26.54
N GLN A 534 21.05 -63.66 -26.13
CA GLN A 534 20.26 -62.42 -26.15
C GLN A 534 20.73 -61.44 -25.07
N VAL A 535 21.05 -61.94 -23.88
CA VAL A 535 21.70 -61.14 -22.82
C VAL A 535 23.09 -60.68 -23.27
N LEU A 536 23.86 -61.54 -23.94
CA LEU A 536 25.16 -61.19 -24.50
C LEU A 536 25.04 -60.11 -25.58
N GLY A 537 24.06 -60.18 -26.47
CA GLY A 537 23.80 -59.17 -27.50
C GLY A 537 23.47 -57.80 -26.91
N ASN A 538 22.56 -57.75 -25.94
CA ASN A 538 22.19 -56.50 -25.25
C ASN A 538 23.39 -55.91 -24.47
N ASN A 539 24.20 -56.77 -23.86
CA ASN A 539 25.44 -56.34 -23.20
C ASN A 539 26.45 -55.78 -24.21
N ILE A 540 26.60 -56.40 -25.39
CA ILE A 540 27.47 -55.91 -26.46
C ILE A 540 27.00 -54.54 -26.96
N GLU A 541 25.71 -54.33 -27.20
CA GLU A 541 25.17 -53.03 -27.61
C GLU A 541 25.37 -51.95 -26.54
N SER A 542 25.15 -52.29 -25.26
CA SER A 542 25.41 -51.37 -24.15
C SER A 542 26.89 -51.02 -24.02
N VAL A 543 27.78 -51.98 -24.28
CA VAL A 543 29.23 -51.76 -24.30
C VAL A 543 29.63 -50.90 -25.50
N LEU A 544 29.09 -51.14 -26.70
CA LEU A 544 29.33 -50.32 -27.89
C LEU A 544 28.87 -48.87 -27.69
N ALA A 545 27.68 -48.66 -27.13
CA ALA A 545 27.19 -47.31 -26.80
C ALA A 545 28.07 -46.61 -25.74
N SER A 546 28.63 -47.38 -24.81
CA SER A 546 29.58 -46.86 -23.81
C SER A 546 30.95 -46.54 -24.43
N ILE A 547 31.40 -47.30 -25.42
CA ILE A 547 32.63 -47.04 -26.20
C ILE A 547 32.45 -45.77 -27.05
N GLU A 548 31.31 -45.61 -27.72
CA GLU A 548 31.03 -44.43 -28.57
C GLU A 548 31.03 -43.12 -27.75
N ARG A 549 30.45 -43.16 -26.53
CA ARG A 549 30.48 -42.04 -25.56
C ARG A 549 31.90 -41.67 -25.09
N LEU A 550 32.85 -42.61 -25.12
CA LEU A 550 34.24 -42.36 -24.75
C LEU A 550 35.09 -41.89 -25.95
N ARG A 551 34.73 -42.31 -27.16
CA ARG A 551 35.51 -42.06 -28.38
C ARG A 551 35.20 -40.72 -29.05
N GLN A 552 33.93 -40.34 -29.21
CA GLN A 552 33.53 -39.09 -29.88
C GLN A 552 34.20 -37.81 -29.30
N PRO A 553 34.29 -37.65 -27.96
CA PRO A 553 34.95 -36.48 -27.37
C PRO A 553 36.46 -36.42 -27.61
N ALA A 554 37.12 -37.56 -27.85
CA ALA A 554 38.55 -37.62 -28.15
C ALA A 554 38.84 -37.28 -29.62
N ASP A 555 37.98 -37.73 -30.54
CA ASP A 555 38.11 -37.48 -31.98
C ASP A 555 37.82 -36.00 -32.35
N SER A 556 36.87 -35.36 -31.68
CA SER A 556 36.49 -33.95 -31.92
C SER A 556 37.43 -32.91 -31.29
N LYS A 557 38.34 -33.32 -30.40
CA LYS A 557 39.25 -32.42 -29.66
C LYS A 557 40.10 -31.55 -30.59
N ASN A 558 40.69 -32.15 -31.63
CA ASN A 558 41.66 -31.47 -32.49
C ASN A 558 41.00 -30.35 -33.31
N ASP A 559 39.78 -30.56 -33.79
CA ASP A 559 39.03 -29.57 -34.58
C ASP A 559 38.61 -28.39 -33.71
N GLU A 560 38.14 -28.66 -32.49
CA GLU A 560 37.77 -27.60 -31.56
C GLU A 560 38.99 -26.83 -31.04
N GLU A 561 40.12 -27.50 -30.81
CA GLU A 561 41.37 -26.84 -30.40
C GLU A 561 41.86 -25.80 -31.43
N GLN A 562 41.69 -26.08 -32.73
CA GLN A 562 42.03 -25.11 -33.78
C GLN A 562 41.16 -23.85 -33.69
N ILE A 563 39.85 -24.00 -33.45
CA ILE A 563 38.92 -22.88 -33.29
C ILE A 563 39.29 -22.04 -32.05
N ILE A 564 39.62 -22.69 -30.93
CA ILE A 564 40.04 -21.99 -29.70
C ILE A 564 41.37 -21.26 -29.89
N ARG A 565 42.32 -21.81 -30.67
CA ARG A 565 43.60 -21.14 -30.97
C ARG A 565 43.43 -19.91 -31.85
N MET A 566 42.46 -19.89 -32.76
CA MET A 566 42.18 -18.73 -33.62
C MET A 566 41.62 -17.52 -32.86
N GLY A 567 40.92 -17.76 -31.74
CA GLY A 567 40.29 -16.73 -30.92
C GLY A 567 38.94 -16.24 -31.46
N PRO A 568 38.15 -15.56 -30.62
CA PRO A 568 36.75 -15.21 -30.93
C PRO A 568 36.59 -14.25 -32.12
N ASP A 569 37.56 -13.37 -32.33
CA ASP A 569 37.50 -12.35 -33.39
C ASP A 569 37.75 -12.93 -34.80
N LYS A 570 38.65 -13.93 -34.92
CA LYS A 570 39.01 -14.56 -36.21
C LYS A 570 38.16 -15.77 -36.54
N ALA A 571 37.73 -16.54 -35.53
CA ALA A 571 36.86 -17.70 -35.73
C ALA A 571 35.38 -17.33 -35.97
N GLY A 572 35.00 -16.10 -35.59
CA GLY A 572 33.62 -15.64 -35.55
C GLY A 572 32.95 -16.02 -34.23
N LEU A 573 32.36 -15.03 -33.56
CA LEU A 573 31.80 -15.19 -32.21
C LEU A 573 30.80 -16.37 -32.10
N PRO A 574 29.81 -16.56 -33.01
CA PRO A 574 28.89 -17.69 -32.92
C PRO A 574 29.58 -19.06 -33.01
N ASN A 575 30.56 -19.20 -33.92
CA ASN A 575 31.31 -20.44 -34.12
C ASN A 575 32.20 -20.75 -32.92
N TYR A 576 32.83 -19.71 -32.36
CA TYR A 576 33.67 -19.81 -31.17
C TYR A 576 32.86 -20.22 -29.93
N LEU A 577 31.69 -19.62 -29.70
CA LEU A 577 30.79 -20.00 -28.61
C LEU A 577 30.26 -21.43 -28.76
N ALA A 578 29.94 -21.86 -29.99
CA ALA A 578 29.51 -23.23 -30.27
C ALA A 578 30.62 -24.25 -29.98
N SER A 579 31.88 -23.90 -30.28
CA SER A 579 33.06 -24.72 -29.97
C SER A 579 33.24 -24.92 -28.46
N ILE A 580 33.20 -23.84 -27.67
CA ILE A 580 33.30 -23.93 -26.21
C ILE A 580 32.12 -24.73 -25.62
N LYS A 581 30.91 -24.60 -26.17
CA LYS A 581 29.74 -25.39 -25.73
C LYS A 581 29.96 -26.89 -25.95
N ARG A 582 30.49 -27.29 -27.11
CA ARG A 582 30.81 -28.69 -27.41
C ARG A 582 31.92 -29.22 -26.50
N LEU A 583 32.96 -28.43 -26.25
CA LEU A 583 34.03 -28.78 -25.30
C LEU A 583 33.53 -28.96 -23.86
N ASN A 584 32.62 -28.09 -23.38
CA ASN A 584 32.01 -28.24 -22.05
C ASN A 584 31.15 -29.50 -21.93
N LYS A 585 30.38 -29.84 -22.97
CA LYS A 585 29.59 -31.08 -23.02
C LYS A 585 30.50 -32.32 -22.98
N ALA A 586 31.52 -32.35 -23.85
CA ALA A 586 32.55 -33.39 -23.89
C ALA A 586 33.24 -33.58 -22.53
N LEU A 587 33.58 -32.48 -21.86
CA LEU A 587 34.18 -32.50 -20.53
C LEU A 587 33.22 -33.07 -19.46
N GLY A 588 31.93 -32.72 -19.50
CA GLY A 588 30.91 -33.26 -18.60
C GLY A 588 30.74 -34.78 -18.76
N GLU A 589 30.65 -35.25 -20.00
CA GLU A 589 30.53 -36.67 -20.34
C GLU A 589 31.79 -37.47 -19.92
N MET A 590 32.99 -36.92 -20.13
CA MET A 590 34.24 -37.56 -19.69
C MET A 590 34.45 -37.54 -18.17
N LYS A 591 33.96 -36.54 -17.45
CA LYS A 591 33.98 -36.56 -15.97
C LYS A 591 33.04 -37.60 -15.40
N ALA A 592 31.89 -37.83 -16.04
CA ALA A 592 30.92 -38.82 -15.61
C ALA A 592 31.41 -40.28 -15.79
N SER A 593 32.37 -40.54 -16.68
CA SER A 593 32.89 -41.89 -16.92
C SER A 593 33.81 -42.42 -15.80
N ASN A 594 34.41 -41.53 -14.99
CA ASN A 594 35.23 -41.85 -13.82
C ASN A 594 36.40 -42.84 -14.07
N LEU A 595 36.90 -42.92 -15.32
CA LEU A 595 37.99 -43.82 -15.72
C LEU A 595 39.36 -43.16 -15.53
N ARG A 596 40.32 -43.91 -14.95
CA ARG A 596 41.69 -43.41 -14.76
C ARG A 596 42.43 -43.15 -16.09
N SER A 597 42.08 -43.87 -17.16
CA SER A 597 42.64 -43.72 -18.50
C SER A 597 42.21 -42.45 -19.22
N THR A 598 41.06 -41.87 -18.86
CA THR A 598 40.55 -40.61 -19.47
C THR A 598 40.98 -39.36 -18.71
N GLN A 599 41.69 -39.51 -17.58
CA GLN A 599 42.09 -38.41 -16.72
C GLN A 599 43.00 -37.39 -17.44
N GLN A 600 43.88 -37.84 -18.33
CA GLN A 600 44.72 -36.96 -19.15
C GLN A 600 43.87 -36.11 -20.09
N THR A 601 42.93 -36.72 -20.83
CA THR A 601 42.02 -36.03 -21.75
C THR A 601 41.10 -35.05 -21.02
N VAL A 602 40.58 -35.43 -19.84
CA VAL A 602 39.80 -34.54 -18.97
C VAL A 602 40.61 -33.30 -18.58
N THR A 603 41.86 -33.48 -18.17
CA THR A 603 42.75 -32.37 -17.77
C THR A 603 43.02 -31.42 -18.95
N GLU A 604 43.16 -31.97 -20.14
CA GLU A 604 43.43 -31.20 -21.35
C GLU A 604 42.20 -30.46 -21.89
N LEU A 605 41.02 -31.09 -21.87
CA LEU A 605 39.73 -30.43 -22.16
C LEU A 605 39.44 -29.32 -21.15
N GLN A 606 39.72 -29.54 -19.85
CA GLN A 606 39.63 -28.48 -18.83
C GLN A 606 40.54 -27.30 -19.16
N ARG A 607 41.77 -27.55 -19.62
CA ARG A 607 42.71 -26.50 -20.02
C ARG A 607 42.20 -25.72 -21.23
N LEU A 608 41.65 -26.40 -22.25
CA LEU A 608 41.09 -25.76 -23.45
C LEU A 608 39.84 -24.92 -23.15
N VAL A 609 38.91 -25.44 -22.35
CA VAL A 609 37.74 -24.69 -21.88
C VAL A 609 38.16 -23.45 -21.09
N LYS A 610 39.12 -23.59 -20.17
CA LYS A 610 39.65 -22.46 -19.39
C LYS A 610 40.27 -21.41 -20.31
N LEU A 611 41.10 -21.83 -21.27
CA LEU A 611 41.70 -20.94 -22.27
C LEU A 611 40.63 -20.20 -23.09
N GLY A 612 39.61 -20.91 -23.55
CA GLY A 612 38.51 -20.35 -24.33
C GLY A 612 37.71 -19.29 -23.56
N ASN A 613 37.37 -19.58 -22.30
CA ASN A 613 36.66 -18.62 -21.43
C ASN A 613 37.53 -17.38 -21.16
N THR A 614 38.83 -17.53 -20.86
CA THR A 614 39.73 -16.39 -20.66
C THR A 614 39.90 -15.55 -21.92
N GLN A 615 39.95 -16.15 -23.12
CA GLN A 615 39.97 -15.40 -24.37
C GLN A 615 38.67 -14.63 -24.62
N LEU A 616 37.53 -15.20 -24.23
CA LEU A 616 36.22 -14.54 -24.33
C LEU A 616 36.13 -13.34 -23.38
N GLU A 617 36.58 -13.48 -22.14
CA GLU A 617 36.70 -12.38 -21.16
C GLU A 617 37.61 -11.26 -21.68
N ASN A 618 38.78 -11.60 -22.23
CA ASN A 618 39.71 -10.63 -22.81
C ASN A 618 39.15 -9.93 -24.05
N SER A 619 38.34 -10.62 -24.86
CA SER A 619 37.66 -10.03 -26.01
C SER A 619 36.57 -9.05 -25.55
N PHE A 620 35.85 -9.38 -24.47
CA PHE A 620 34.83 -8.50 -23.87
C PHE A 620 35.48 -7.22 -23.32
N ASP A 621 36.56 -7.35 -22.55
CA ASP A 621 37.36 -6.22 -22.03
C ASP A 621 37.83 -5.29 -23.16
N LYS A 622 38.48 -5.86 -24.20
CA LYS A 622 38.95 -5.08 -25.35
C LYS A 622 37.83 -4.36 -26.07
N LEU A 623 36.71 -5.03 -26.32
CA LEU A 623 35.57 -4.44 -27.01
C LEU A 623 34.97 -3.27 -26.21
N LEU A 624 34.79 -3.45 -24.90
CA LEU A 624 34.23 -2.43 -24.03
C LEU A 624 35.17 -1.22 -23.86
N ARG A 625 36.48 -1.44 -23.74
CA ARG A 625 37.48 -0.34 -23.65
C ARG A 625 37.58 0.47 -24.93
N ASN A 626 37.46 -0.15 -26.09
CA ASN A 626 37.52 0.54 -27.37
C ASN A 626 36.30 1.46 -27.59
N GLU A 627 35.12 1.05 -27.11
CA GLU A 627 33.88 1.81 -27.27
C GLU A 627 33.66 2.83 -26.13
N THR A 628 34.31 2.64 -24.98
CA THR A 628 34.22 3.59 -23.87
C THR A 628 35.07 4.83 -24.18
N PRO A 629 34.46 6.03 -24.30
CA PRO A 629 35.22 7.25 -24.56
C PRO A 629 36.23 7.52 -23.43
N ARG A 630 37.43 7.99 -23.78
CA ARG A 630 38.49 8.27 -22.77
C ARG A 630 38.09 9.33 -21.75
N ALA A 631 37.37 10.35 -22.20
CA ALA A 631 36.79 11.39 -21.35
C ALA A 631 35.64 12.07 -22.11
N ILE A 632 34.58 12.43 -21.39
CA ILE A 632 33.56 13.34 -21.90
C ILE A 632 33.52 14.57 -21.00
N GLU A 633 33.13 15.71 -21.58
CA GLU A 633 32.84 16.93 -20.82
C GLU A 633 31.32 17.04 -20.67
N PRO A 634 30.72 16.71 -19.51
CA PRO A 634 29.26 16.67 -19.37
C PRO A 634 28.59 18.02 -19.64
N LEU A 635 29.30 19.12 -19.36
CA LEU A 635 28.81 20.48 -19.60
C LEU A 635 28.45 20.72 -21.07
N HIS A 636 29.18 20.12 -22.02
CA HIS A 636 28.87 20.21 -23.45
C HIS A 636 27.48 19.64 -23.77
N PHE A 637 27.10 18.53 -23.13
CA PHE A 637 25.84 17.85 -23.36
C PHE A 637 24.68 18.58 -22.72
N ILE A 638 24.88 19.09 -21.51
CA ILE A 638 23.89 19.90 -20.79
C ILE A 638 23.60 21.20 -21.55
N THR A 639 24.63 21.98 -21.88
CA THR A 639 24.48 23.30 -22.52
C THR A 639 23.89 23.22 -23.93
N LYS A 640 24.17 22.15 -24.67
CA LYS A 640 23.63 21.93 -26.03
C LYS A 640 22.36 21.07 -26.04
N ASN A 641 21.83 20.69 -24.87
CA ASN A 641 20.70 19.79 -24.72
C ASN A 641 20.81 18.52 -25.59
N LYS A 642 21.99 17.89 -25.57
CA LYS A 642 22.27 16.66 -26.32
C LYS A 642 22.17 15.43 -25.40
N PRO A 643 21.69 14.28 -25.90
CA PRO A 643 21.69 13.06 -25.13
C PRO A 643 23.12 12.62 -24.80
N PHE A 644 23.31 12.05 -23.61
CA PHE A 644 24.58 11.45 -23.22
C PHE A 644 24.85 10.19 -24.07
N PRO A 645 26.13 9.91 -24.39
CA PRO A 645 26.48 8.83 -25.31
C PRO A 645 26.22 7.45 -24.70
N VAL A 646 25.49 6.61 -25.44
CA VAL A 646 25.30 5.17 -25.18
C VAL A 646 26.15 4.34 -26.15
N LEU A 647 26.38 3.06 -25.83
CA LEU A 647 27.11 2.16 -26.73
C LEU A 647 26.29 1.90 -28.01
N SER A 648 26.98 1.57 -29.12
CA SER A 648 26.31 1.33 -30.40
C SER A 648 25.58 -0.03 -30.47
N GLN A 649 24.52 -0.12 -31.27
CA GLN A 649 23.65 -1.32 -31.32
C GLN A 649 24.37 -2.61 -31.76
N ASP A 650 25.32 -2.56 -32.71
CA ASP A 650 26.14 -3.73 -33.10
C ASP A 650 26.92 -4.28 -31.90
N LYS A 651 27.34 -3.39 -31.00
CA LYS A 651 28.13 -3.76 -29.82
C LYS A 651 27.27 -4.29 -28.69
N PHE A 652 26.04 -3.81 -28.53
CA PHE A 652 25.07 -4.43 -27.62
C PHE A 652 24.85 -5.90 -27.94
N ALA A 653 24.64 -6.23 -29.21
CA ALA A 653 24.42 -7.61 -29.63
C ALA A 653 25.64 -8.50 -29.31
N ARG A 654 26.86 -8.02 -29.58
CA ARG A 654 28.09 -8.77 -29.31
C ARG A 654 28.36 -8.95 -27.82
N LEU A 655 28.32 -7.86 -27.04
CA LEU A 655 28.55 -7.89 -25.59
C LEU A 655 27.48 -8.72 -24.86
N GLY A 656 26.21 -8.59 -25.26
CA GLY A 656 25.09 -9.37 -24.72
C GLY A 656 25.20 -10.86 -25.01
N LEU A 657 25.64 -11.25 -26.21
CA LEU A 657 25.91 -12.66 -26.56
C LEU A 657 27.02 -13.27 -25.72
N MET A 658 28.12 -12.52 -25.50
CA MET A 658 29.24 -12.96 -24.67
C MET A 658 28.82 -13.12 -23.21
N ASN A 659 28.10 -12.14 -22.66
CA ASN A 659 27.58 -12.20 -21.29
C ASN A 659 26.62 -13.38 -21.09
N SER A 660 25.66 -13.57 -22.00
CA SER A 660 24.69 -14.67 -21.93
C SER A 660 25.37 -16.04 -21.87
N PHE A 661 26.46 -16.21 -22.62
CA PHE A 661 27.24 -17.45 -22.61
C PHE A 661 28.02 -17.64 -21.31
N VAL A 662 28.77 -16.62 -20.87
CA VAL A 662 29.58 -16.70 -19.64
C VAL A 662 28.70 -16.90 -18.41
N ALA A 663 27.56 -16.21 -18.33
CA ALA A 663 26.60 -16.36 -17.24
C ALA A 663 26.04 -17.80 -17.16
N ALA A 664 25.74 -18.42 -18.31
CA ALA A 664 25.26 -19.80 -18.36
C ALA A 664 26.32 -20.81 -17.89
N VAL A 665 27.59 -20.62 -18.28
CA VAL A 665 28.70 -21.47 -17.85
C VAL A 665 28.97 -21.30 -16.35
N TYR A 666 29.00 -20.06 -15.86
CA TYR A 666 29.25 -19.75 -14.44
C TYR A 666 28.23 -20.41 -13.50
N ARG A 667 26.93 -20.36 -13.86
CA ARG A 667 25.85 -21.03 -13.11
C ARG A 667 26.01 -22.55 -13.07
N GLN A 668 26.49 -23.18 -14.15
CA GLN A 668 26.71 -24.63 -14.20
C GLN A 668 27.91 -25.09 -13.36
N SER A 669 28.91 -24.23 -13.18
CA SER A 669 30.12 -24.53 -12.39
C SER A 669 29.93 -24.41 -10.87
N GLY A 670 28.73 -24.19 -10.37
CA GLY A 670 28.46 -24.12 -8.92
C GLY A 670 28.92 -22.83 -8.25
N GLY A 671 29.10 -21.74 -9.01
CA GLY A 671 29.36 -20.41 -8.47
C GLY A 671 28.12 -19.88 -7.74
N ALA A 672 28.01 -20.17 -6.45
CA ALA A 672 26.94 -19.71 -5.57
C ALA A 672 27.16 -18.25 -5.10
N GLY A 673 27.54 -17.37 -6.03
CA GLY A 673 27.86 -15.96 -5.78
C GLY A 673 26.74 -15.01 -6.22
N ALA A 674 26.73 -13.79 -5.69
CA ALA A 674 25.82 -12.74 -6.13
C ALA A 674 26.01 -12.45 -7.65
N PRO A 675 24.99 -11.97 -8.40
CA PRO A 675 25.10 -11.77 -9.84
C PRO A 675 26.26 -10.85 -10.29
N GLN A 676 26.75 -10.00 -9.38
CA GLN A 676 27.93 -9.14 -9.52
C GLN A 676 29.27 -9.92 -9.59
N GLU A 677 29.27 -11.22 -9.28
CA GLU A 677 30.47 -12.04 -9.23
C GLU A 677 30.91 -12.61 -10.58
N SER A 678 30.06 -12.50 -11.60
CA SER A 678 30.38 -12.86 -12.99
C SER A 678 31.65 -12.13 -13.45
N PRO A 679 32.64 -12.83 -14.03
CA PRO A 679 33.88 -12.20 -14.52
C PRO A 679 33.62 -11.04 -15.49
N VAL A 680 32.62 -11.20 -16.37
CA VAL A 680 32.24 -10.19 -17.37
C VAL A 680 31.55 -8.98 -16.72
N ALA A 681 30.74 -9.20 -15.68
CA ALA A 681 30.13 -8.10 -14.92
C ALA A 681 31.20 -7.28 -14.18
N LYS A 682 32.21 -7.94 -13.59
CA LYS A 682 33.34 -7.26 -12.92
C LYS A 682 34.14 -6.38 -13.89
N ILE A 683 34.48 -6.91 -15.06
CA ILE A 683 35.17 -6.15 -16.13
C ILE A 683 34.34 -4.92 -16.54
N TYR A 684 33.02 -5.11 -16.71
CA TYR A 684 32.12 -4.00 -17.04
C TYR A 684 32.12 -2.92 -15.96
N ILE A 685 31.93 -3.31 -14.69
CA ILE A 685 31.92 -2.40 -13.55
C ILE A 685 33.23 -1.61 -13.48
N GLU A 686 34.38 -2.28 -13.56
CA GLU A 686 35.71 -1.64 -13.46
C GLU A 686 35.91 -0.56 -14.52
N ILE A 687 35.61 -0.85 -15.79
CA ILE A 687 35.79 0.09 -16.90
C ILE A 687 34.79 1.25 -16.79
N ARG A 688 33.51 0.94 -16.60
CA ARG A 688 32.43 1.94 -16.66
C ARG A 688 32.39 2.81 -15.42
N SER A 689 32.70 2.28 -14.24
CA SER A 689 32.76 3.08 -13.01
C SER A 689 33.87 4.13 -13.07
N GLN A 690 35.02 3.79 -13.67
CA GLN A 690 36.12 4.74 -13.87
C GLN A 690 35.74 5.84 -14.87
N TYR A 691 35.03 5.48 -15.94
CA TYR A 691 34.51 6.43 -16.93
C TYR A 691 33.51 7.43 -16.31
N LEU A 692 32.54 6.95 -15.52
CA LEU A 692 31.57 7.82 -14.86
C LEU A 692 32.26 8.77 -13.86
N SER A 693 33.17 8.23 -13.05
CA SER A 693 33.88 9.02 -12.05
C SER A 693 34.76 10.10 -12.67
N SER A 694 35.47 9.79 -13.77
CA SER A 694 36.35 10.75 -14.44
C SER A 694 35.59 11.86 -15.17
N ALA A 695 34.40 11.56 -15.70
CA ALA A 695 33.54 12.57 -16.33
C ALA A 695 33.00 13.59 -15.32
N LEU A 696 32.78 13.18 -14.07
CA LEU A 696 32.10 13.97 -13.05
C LEU A 696 33.03 14.77 -12.13
N VAL A 697 34.31 14.38 -12.00
CA VAL A 697 35.25 14.97 -11.02
C VAL A 697 35.47 16.48 -11.18
N ASN A 698 35.45 17.00 -12.42
CA ASN A 698 35.63 18.43 -12.68
C ASN A 698 34.42 19.24 -12.17
N LEU A 699 33.20 18.72 -12.33
CA LEU A 699 31.98 19.35 -11.84
C LEU A 699 31.86 19.27 -10.32
N ALA A 700 32.32 18.17 -9.71
CA ALA A 700 32.44 18.06 -8.26
C ALA A 700 33.35 19.17 -7.69
N THR A 701 34.52 19.39 -8.31
CA THR A 701 35.47 20.45 -7.94
C THR A 701 34.92 21.86 -8.20
N ALA A 702 34.20 22.05 -9.31
CA ALA A 702 33.53 23.32 -9.61
C ALA A 702 32.45 23.66 -8.55
N SER A 703 31.71 22.65 -8.07
CA SER A 703 30.69 22.82 -7.04
C SER A 703 31.27 23.32 -5.72
N THR A 704 32.43 22.79 -5.29
CA THR A 704 33.07 23.23 -4.03
C THR A 704 33.76 24.59 -4.15
N SER A 705 34.36 24.90 -5.31
CA SER A 705 35.00 26.19 -5.55
C SER A 705 34.01 27.36 -5.65
N THR A 706 32.84 27.13 -6.27
CA THR A 706 31.79 28.14 -6.42
C THR A 706 31.04 28.47 -5.13
N ALA A 707 31.22 27.67 -4.06
CA ALA A 707 30.69 28.01 -2.73
C ALA A 707 31.37 29.24 -2.12
N LYS A 708 32.62 29.55 -2.49
CA LYS A 708 33.36 30.68 -1.93
C LYS A 708 32.91 32.00 -2.59
N LYS A 709 32.14 32.80 -1.85
CA LYS A 709 31.65 34.12 -2.28
C LYS A 709 32.76 35.17 -2.32
N LYS A 710 32.64 36.15 -3.22
CA LYS A 710 33.51 37.35 -3.26
C LYS A 710 33.30 38.27 -2.06
N ASN A 711 32.07 38.34 -1.55
CA ASN A 711 31.71 39.05 -0.33
C ASN A 711 31.19 38.03 0.71
N PRO A 712 31.90 37.81 1.83
CA PRO A 712 31.49 36.86 2.87
C PRO A 712 30.12 37.16 3.49
N ASP A 713 29.74 38.44 3.57
CA ASP A 713 28.51 38.89 4.25
C ASP A 713 27.27 38.86 3.33
N ALA A 714 27.44 38.58 2.04
CA ALA A 714 26.32 38.54 1.10
C ALA A 714 25.47 37.27 1.32
N ILE A 715 24.14 37.42 1.38
CA ILE A 715 23.20 36.29 1.43
C ILE A 715 23.31 35.47 0.13
N TYR A 716 23.34 34.15 0.29
CA TYR A 716 23.36 33.22 -0.83
C TYR A 716 22.14 33.39 -1.74
N ARG A 717 22.35 33.29 -3.06
CA ARG A 717 21.29 33.36 -4.08
C ARG A 717 21.24 32.03 -4.83
N ALA A 718 20.02 31.57 -5.10
CA ALA A 718 19.77 30.33 -5.81
C ALA A 718 20.50 30.28 -7.16
N GLY A 719 21.05 29.13 -7.51
CA GLY A 719 21.70 28.89 -8.80
C GLY A 719 23.11 29.45 -8.94
N THR A 720 23.70 30.00 -7.88
CA THR A 720 25.10 30.48 -7.92
C THR A 720 26.14 29.37 -7.71
N ASN A 721 25.73 28.21 -7.19
CA ASN A 721 26.61 27.07 -6.95
C ASN A 721 26.54 26.04 -8.09
N GLY A 722 27.67 25.39 -8.39
CA GLY A 722 27.78 24.37 -9.46
C GLY A 722 27.06 23.04 -9.20
N ILE A 723 26.50 22.81 -8.00
CA ILE A 723 25.90 21.52 -7.61
C ILE A 723 24.71 21.11 -8.50
N GLY A 724 23.93 22.07 -9.01
CA GLY A 724 22.83 21.79 -9.94
C GLY A 724 23.30 21.18 -11.24
N THR A 725 24.32 21.78 -11.87
CA THR A 725 24.95 21.26 -13.08
C THR A 725 25.60 19.89 -12.83
N TYR A 726 26.19 19.69 -11.64
CA TYR A 726 26.75 18.40 -11.26
C TYR A 726 25.65 17.32 -11.16
N ALA A 727 24.53 17.60 -10.50
CA ALA A 727 23.41 16.68 -10.39
C ALA A 727 22.77 16.35 -11.76
N GLN A 728 22.60 17.35 -12.65
CA GLN A 728 22.11 17.13 -14.02
C GLN A 728 23.05 16.23 -14.84
N ALA A 729 24.37 16.43 -14.70
CA ALA A 729 25.36 15.56 -15.33
C ALA A 729 25.26 14.12 -14.83
N MET A 730 25.08 13.93 -13.52
CA MET A 730 24.88 12.61 -12.92
C MET A 730 23.60 11.95 -13.44
N GLU A 731 22.48 12.66 -13.47
CA GLU A 731 21.21 12.13 -13.97
C GLU A 731 21.34 11.60 -15.41
N GLY A 732 21.89 12.42 -16.31
CA GLY A 732 22.06 12.06 -17.71
C GLY A 732 23.02 10.90 -17.94
N LEU A 733 24.17 10.90 -17.25
CA LEU A 733 25.16 9.83 -17.33
C LEU A 733 24.64 8.51 -16.77
N PHE A 734 23.96 8.53 -15.62
CA PHE A 734 23.44 7.32 -14.98
C PHE A 734 22.28 6.72 -15.78
N ASN A 735 21.42 7.56 -16.38
CA ASN A 735 20.37 7.08 -17.28
C ASN A 735 20.95 6.39 -18.53
N ALA A 736 21.96 6.99 -19.17
CA ALA A 736 22.65 6.38 -20.30
C ALA A 736 23.35 5.06 -19.91
N GLU A 737 23.92 5.00 -18.71
CA GLU A 737 24.54 3.78 -18.19
C GLU A 737 23.51 2.67 -17.92
N TYR A 738 22.35 3.02 -17.36
CA TYR A 738 21.26 2.07 -17.13
C TYR A 738 20.76 1.46 -18.46
N GLU A 739 20.66 2.26 -19.52
CA GLU A 739 20.31 1.77 -20.86
C GLU A 739 21.35 0.80 -21.43
N ASN A 740 22.65 1.06 -21.22
CA ASN A 740 23.72 0.14 -21.61
C ASN A 740 23.59 -1.19 -20.85
N ILE A 741 23.35 -1.14 -19.54
CA ILE A 741 23.21 -2.33 -18.69
C ILE A 741 21.98 -3.15 -19.09
N CYS A 742 20.84 -2.51 -19.34
CA CYS A 742 19.62 -3.19 -19.79
C CYS A 742 19.80 -3.94 -21.12
N SER A 743 20.71 -3.46 -21.96
CA SER A 743 20.98 -4.02 -23.29
C SER A 743 22.01 -5.16 -23.28
N ILE A 744 22.85 -5.26 -22.25
CA ILE A 744 23.96 -6.23 -22.15
C ILE A 744 23.67 -7.35 -21.14
N PHE A 745 22.99 -7.02 -20.05
CA PHE A 745 22.80 -7.91 -18.90
C PHE A 745 21.35 -8.39 -18.77
N THR A 746 21.17 -9.48 -18.03
CA THR A 746 19.83 -10.01 -17.76
C THR A 746 19.14 -9.22 -16.66
N ARG A 747 17.81 -9.25 -16.60
CA ARG A 747 17.02 -8.44 -15.66
C ARG A 747 17.39 -8.63 -14.19
N GLU A 748 17.86 -9.82 -13.83
CA GLU A 748 18.32 -10.16 -12.48
C GLU A 748 19.61 -9.43 -12.10
N ASP A 749 20.42 -9.05 -13.10
CA ASP A 749 21.71 -8.39 -12.93
C ASP A 749 21.61 -6.85 -12.97
N TRP A 750 20.49 -6.29 -13.47
CA TRP A 750 20.37 -4.85 -13.75
C TRP A 750 20.64 -3.98 -12.54
N GLY A 751 19.94 -4.22 -11.43
CA GLY A 751 20.12 -3.47 -10.19
C GLY A 751 21.53 -3.63 -9.62
N PRO A 752 21.98 -4.87 -9.31
CA PRO A 752 23.28 -5.14 -8.73
C PRO A 752 24.47 -4.57 -9.52
N VAL A 753 24.47 -4.69 -10.86
CA VAL A 753 25.54 -4.15 -11.71
C VAL A 753 25.47 -2.62 -11.78
N PHE A 754 24.27 -2.05 -11.87
CA PHE A 754 24.08 -0.60 -11.93
C PHE A 754 24.51 0.10 -10.64
N GLU A 755 24.14 -0.45 -9.48
CA GLU A 755 24.58 0.07 -8.17
C GLU A 755 26.10 0.05 -8.04
N ALA A 756 26.74 -1.08 -8.37
CA ALA A 756 28.18 -1.23 -8.29
C ALA A 756 28.92 -0.27 -9.25
N THR A 757 28.43 -0.10 -10.48
CA THR A 757 29.01 0.82 -11.47
C THR A 757 28.91 2.29 -11.03
N CYS A 758 27.79 2.69 -10.41
CA CYS A 758 27.57 4.07 -9.97
C CYS A 758 28.27 4.42 -8.65
N GLN A 759 28.66 3.41 -7.85
CA GLN A 759 29.12 3.59 -6.48
C GLN A 759 30.30 4.57 -6.32
N PRO A 760 31.38 4.54 -7.14
CA PRO A 760 32.47 5.50 -6.99
C PRO A 760 32.04 6.95 -7.20
N SER A 761 31.12 7.19 -8.15
CA SER A 761 30.58 8.53 -8.41
C SER A 761 29.68 9.03 -7.27
N LEU A 762 28.93 8.13 -6.63
CA LEU A 762 28.11 8.43 -5.45
C LEU A 762 28.96 8.74 -4.21
N VAL A 763 30.09 8.05 -4.04
CA VAL A 763 31.06 8.35 -2.98
C VAL A 763 31.65 9.74 -3.15
N GLU A 764 32.00 10.12 -4.39
CA GLU A 764 32.51 11.44 -4.71
C GLU A 764 31.44 12.54 -4.46
N LEU A 765 30.19 12.31 -4.88
CA LEU A 765 29.08 13.20 -4.54
C LEU A 765 28.96 13.39 -3.02
N GLY A 766 29.02 12.30 -2.25
CA GLY A 766 29.00 12.35 -0.79
C GLY A 766 30.16 13.15 -0.19
N ARG A 767 31.35 13.10 -0.79
CA ARG A 767 32.50 13.95 -0.43
C ARG A 767 32.22 15.42 -0.71
N THR A 768 31.78 15.76 -1.92
CA THR A 768 31.39 17.13 -2.34
C THR A 768 30.34 17.71 -1.40
N LEU A 769 29.27 16.96 -1.10
CA LEU A 769 28.20 17.40 -0.20
C LEU A 769 28.71 17.66 1.22
N ARG A 770 29.65 16.84 1.74
CA ARG A 770 30.27 17.07 3.06
C ARG A 770 31.13 18.34 3.08
N GLU A 771 31.90 18.59 2.03
CA GLU A 771 32.71 19.81 1.91
C GLU A 771 31.82 21.07 1.85
N LEU A 772 30.77 21.04 1.04
CA LEU A 772 29.75 22.10 0.98
C LEU A 772 29.07 22.30 2.34
N ASN A 773 28.71 21.20 3.01
CA ASN A 773 28.10 21.27 4.34
C ASN A 773 29.03 21.91 5.39
N GLY A 774 30.33 21.62 5.33
CA GLY A 774 31.33 22.26 6.20
C GLY A 774 31.39 23.78 5.98
N HIS A 775 31.32 24.21 4.72
CA HIS A 775 31.26 25.64 4.38
C HIS A 775 29.99 26.31 4.94
N ILE A 776 28.82 25.68 4.75
CA ILE A 776 27.53 26.17 5.25
C ILE A 776 27.56 26.32 6.77
N LYS A 777 28.04 25.30 7.50
CA LYS A 777 28.15 25.36 8.96
C LYS A 777 29.04 26.49 9.47
N SER A 778 30.01 26.91 8.67
CA SER A 778 30.93 28.00 9.04
C SER A 778 30.32 29.38 8.79
N HIS A 779 29.28 29.48 7.97
CA HIS A 779 28.63 30.73 7.54
C HIS A 779 27.09 30.63 7.61
N MET A 780 26.55 30.10 8.72
CA MET A 780 25.13 29.74 8.82
C MET A 780 24.18 30.91 8.52
N ALA A 781 24.52 32.13 8.95
CA ALA A 781 23.68 33.31 8.79
C ALA A 781 23.47 33.71 7.31
N THR A 782 24.42 33.39 6.41
CA THR A 782 24.37 33.82 5.01
C THR A 782 24.23 32.67 4.01
N ASP A 783 24.77 31.48 4.33
CA ASP A 783 24.86 30.34 3.40
C ASP A 783 23.91 29.17 3.73
N CYS A 784 23.07 29.27 4.77
CA CYS A 784 22.04 28.25 5.04
C CYS A 784 21.09 28.01 3.85
N PHE A 785 20.85 29.02 3.02
CA PHE A 785 20.03 28.90 1.80
C PHE A 785 20.63 27.93 0.77
N MET A 786 21.95 27.82 0.71
CA MET A 786 22.63 26.83 -0.13
C MET A 786 22.29 25.40 0.33
N ALA A 787 22.06 25.19 1.64
CA ALA A 787 21.62 23.90 2.15
C ALA A 787 20.21 23.54 1.65
N TYR A 788 19.30 24.51 1.58
CA TYR A 788 17.94 24.31 1.06
C TYR A 788 17.97 23.96 -0.43
N GLU A 789 18.79 24.65 -1.23
CA GLU A 789 18.95 24.35 -2.66
C GLU A 789 19.55 22.95 -2.88
N ILE A 790 20.59 22.57 -2.12
CA ILE A 790 21.18 21.23 -2.20
C ILE A 790 20.14 20.16 -1.86
N VAL A 791 19.30 20.37 -0.83
CA VAL A 791 18.23 19.44 -0.46
C VAL A 791 17.22 19.27 -1.60
N GLU A 792 16.84 20.35 -2.27
CA GLU A 792 15.94 20.28 -3.43
C GLU A 792 16.56 19.51 -4.59
N ILE A 793 17.75 19.92 -5.04
CA ILE A 793 18.44 19.36 -6.22
C ILE A 793 18.70 17.86 -6.05
N ILE A 794 19.24 17.44 -4.91
CA ILE A 794 19.58 16.02 -4.69
C ILE A 794 18.32 15.17 -4.48
N SER A 795 17.26 15.73 -3.88
CA SER A 795 15.97 15.03 -3.76
C SER A 795 15.31 14.84 -5.13
N GLU A 796 15.40 15.84 -6.01
CA GLU A 796 14.91 15.74 -7.39
C GLU A 796 15.70 14.71 -8.19
N LEU A 797 17.04 14.76 -8.13
CA LEU A 797 17.93 13.75 -8.74
C LEU A 797 17.55 12.33 -8.29
N SER A 798 17.37 12.13 -6.99
CA SER A 798 16.97 10.83 -6.43
C SER A 798 15.61 10.37 -6.98
N THR A 799 14.65 11.29 -7.09
CA THR A 799 13.29 10.96 -7.56
C THR A 799 13.28 10.63 -9.06
N ASN A 800 14.03 11.37 -9.86
CA ASN A 800 14.12 11.14 -11.31
C ASN A 800 14.82 9.82 -11.63
N LEU A 801 15.93 9.52 -10.93
CA LEU A 801 16.63 8.25 -11.08
C LEU A 801 15.77 7.08 -10.60
N GLU A 802 15.12 7.16 -9.43
CA GLU A 802 14.22 6.11 -8.94
C GLU A 802 13.09 5.80 -9.93
N ARG A 803 12.50 6.84 -10.55
CA ARG A 803 11.43 6.66 -11.54
C ARG A 803 11.88 5.83 -12.74
N ARG A 804 13.13 5.97 -13.18
CA ARG A 804 13.66 5.30 -14.38
C ARG A 804 14.35 3.97 -14.06
N THR A 805 15.17 3.93 -13.02
CA THR A 805 16.06 2.80 -12.72
C THR A 805 15.55 1.93 -11.58
N ARG A 806 14.70 2.47 -10.70
CA ARG A 806 14.23 1.88 -9.43
C ARG A 806 15.32 1.63 -8.38
N GLU A 807 16.53 2.14 -8.60
CA GLU A 807 17.70 1.93 -7.73
C GLU A 807 18.27 3.26 -7.19
N LEU A 808 19.30 3.20 -6.34
CA LEU A 808 20.12 4.34 -5.84
C LEU A 808 19.47 5.32 -4.85
N LYS A 809 18.15 5.22 -4.60
CA LYS A 809 17.44 6.10 -3.66
C LYS A 809 18.07 6.12 -2.27
N SER A 810 18.41 4.94 -1.73
CA SER A 810 19.03 4.78 -0.42
C SER A 810 20.39 5.46 -0.33
N SER A 811 21.25 5.26 -1.34
CA SER A 811 22.59 5.85 -1.43
C SER A 811 22.55 7.37 -1.54
N LEU A 812 21.64 7.92 -2.36
CA LEU A 812 21.47 9.38 -2.49
C LEU A 812 20.90 10.01 -1.20
N ALA A 813 19.92 9.35 -0.57
CA ALA A 813 19.37 9.80 0.70
C ALA A 813 20.44 9.79 1.82
N ALA A 814 21.30 8.77 1.86
CA ALA A 814 22.40 8.67 2.82
C ALA A 814 23.40 9.82 2.64
N SER A 815 23.77 10.14 1.40
CA SER A 815 24.68 11.25 1.08
C SER A 815 24.08 12.62 1.39
N LEU A 816 22.77 12.79 1.25
CA LEU A 816 22.07 14.05 1.52
C LEU A 816 21.85 14.32 3.02
N LYS A 817 21.74 13.27 3.84
CA LYS A 817 21.37 13.36 5.26
C LYS A 817 22.16 14.43 6.06
N PRO A 818 23.50 14.56 5.97
CA PRO A 818 24.24 15.55 6.74
C PRO A 818 23.90 17.01 6.40
N VAL A 819 23.58 17.29 5.14
CA VAL A 819 23.16 18.63 4.68
C VAL A 819 21.74 18.91 5.17
N ARG A 820 20.84 17.92 5.08
CA ARG A 820 19.46 18.04 5.58
C ARG A 820 19.39 18.34 7.08
N GLU A 821 20.24 17.69 7.89
CA GLU A 821 20.32 18.00 9.33
C GLU A 821 20.84 19.42 9.59
N THR A 822 21.76 19.91 8.76
CA THR A 822 22.30 21.27 8.88
C THR A 822 21.24 22.31 8.51
N ALA A 823 20.47 22.04 7.46
CA ALA A 823 19.32 22.85 7.06
C ALA A 823 18.18 22.82 8.10
N LYS A 824 18.07 21.74 8.88
CA LYS A 824 17.12 21.66 10.01
C LYS A 824 17.60 22.53 11.18
N SER A 825 18.87 22.44 11.56
CA SER A 825 19.42 23.25 12.66
C SER A 825 19.47 24.75 12.34
N SER A 826 19.60 25.13 11.07
CA SER A 826 19.68 26.54 10.67
C SER A 826 18.42 27.33 11.02
N LEU A 827 17.23 26.71 11.00
CA LEU A 827 15.98 27.40 11.37
C LEU A 827 16.00 27.90 12.82
N GLN A 828 16.48 27.09 13.75
CA GLN A 828 16.63 27.50 15.15
C GLN A 828 17.74 28.56 15.30
N GLU A 829 18.87 28.37 14.62
CA GLU A 829 20.02 29.27 14.73
C GLU A 829 19.69 30.69 14.21
N LEU A 830 18.96 30.80 13.11
CA LEU A 830 18.50 32.08 12.55
C LEU A 830 17.54 32.83 13.49
N LEU A 831 16.65 32.10 14.18
CA LEU A 831 15.75 32.67 15.17
C LEU A 831 16.53 33.22 16.37
N GLU A 832 17.49 32.45 16.90
CA GLU A 832 18.32 32.87 18.03
C GLU A 832 19.30 33.99 17.68
N ASP A 833 19.85 34.00 16.46
CA ASP A 833 20.67 35.10 15.94
C ASP A 833 19.90 36.43 15.98
N THR A 834 18.62 36.41 15.56
CA THR A 834 17.75 37.60 15.60
C THR A 834 17.64 38.16 17.02
N LYS A 835 17.39 37.30 18.01
CA LYS A 835 17.31 37.70 19.43
C LYS A 835 18.64 38.25 19.95
N LYS A 836 19.76 37.60 19.60
CA LYS A 836 21.11 38.02 20.01
C LYS A 836 21.48 39.39 19.43
N ARG A 837 21.22 39.62 18.15
CA ARG A 837 21.50 40.89 17.46
C ARG A 837 20.68 42.04 18.03
N VAL A 838 19.42 41.83 18.42
CA VAL A 838 18.61 42.85 19.11
C VAL A 838 19.14 43.10 20.53
N SER A 839 19.51 42.05 21.25
CA SER A 839 20.00 42.15 22.63
C SER A 839 21.35 42.87 22.74
N SER A 840 22.19 42.77 21.71
CA SER A 840 23.51 43.41 21.68
C SER A 840 23.49 44.91 21.34
N LEU A 841 22.34 45.47 20.92
CA LEU A 841 22.20 46.89 20.59
C LEU A 841 22.45 47.76 21.82
N GLN A 842 23.51 48.58 21.80
CA GLN A 842 23.88 49.41 22.95
C GLN A 842 22.97 50.63 23.14
N THR A 843 22.42 51.19 22.06
CA THR A 843 21.57 52.38 22.07
C THR A 843 20.33 52.20 21.19
N LEU A 844 19.26 52.93 21.50
CA LEU A 844 18.06 53.04 20.66
C LEU A 844 17.76 54.53 20.38
N PRO A 845 17.12 54.86 19.25
CA PRO A 845 16.74 56.24 18.94
C PRO A 845 15.77 56.81 19.99
N MET A 846 16.12 57.97 20.57
CA MET A 846 15.35 58.61 21.66
C MET A 846 14.04 59.25 21.19
N ASP A 847 13.87 59.37 19.87
CA ASP A 847 12.68 59.88 19.18
C ASP A 847 11.73 58.77 18.69
N GLY A 848 12.12 57.50 18.87
CA GLY A 848 11.36 56.32 18.45
C GLY A 848 11.54 55.91 16.98
N ALA A 849 12.59 56.40 16.29
CA ALA A 849 12.86 56.00 14.90
C ALA A 849 13.08 54.47 14.72
N PRO A 850 12.71 53.90 13.56
CA PRO A 850 12.91 52.48 13.28
C PRO A 850 14.38 52.12 13.12
N ILE A 851 14.72 50.84 13.33
CA ILE A 851 16.09 50.31 13.23
C ILE A 851 16.23 49.27 12.10
N PRO A 852 17.40 49.17 11.44
CA PRO A 852 17.59 48.33 10.25
C PRO A 852 17.30 46.84 10.44
N ILE A 853 17.52 46.31 11.66
CA ILE A 853 17.34 44.89 11.97
C ILE A 853 15.90 44.39 11.71
N VAL A 854 14.90 45.28 11.80
CA VAL A 854 13.51 44.95 11.47
C VAL A 854 13.40 44.60 9.98
N SER A 855 13.89 45.49 9.12
CA SER A 855 13.86 45.29 7.66
C SER A 855 14.73 44.12 7.22
N GLU A 856 15.92 43.93 7.83
CA GLU A 856 16.80 42.79 7.51
C GLU A 856 16.17 41.44 7.87
N THR A 857 15.49 41.35 9.02
CA THR A 857 14.80 40.12 9.44
C THR A 857 13.66 39.77 8.47
N MET A 858 12.89 40.77 8.05
CA MET A 858 11.81 40.59 7.08
C MET A 858 12.33 40.24 5.68
N GLN A 859 13.42 40.88 5.23
CA GLN A 859 14.06 40.55 3.95
C GLN A 859 14.55 39.09 3.93
N ARG A 860 15.10 38.60 5.05
CA ARG A 860 15.49 37.19 5.18
C ARG A 860 14.29 36.25 5.06
N LEU A 861 13.17 36.56 5.71
CA LEU A 861 11.94 35.76 5.60
C LEU A 861 11.41 35.75 4.16
N GLN A 862 11.49 36.88 3.44
CA GLN A 862 11.14 36.96 2.03
C GLN A 862 12.03 36.06 1.17
N THR A 863 13.36 36.08 1.38
CA THR A 863 14.28 35.19 0.65
C THR A 863 14.02 33.70 0.95
N MET A 864 13.53 33.35 2.15
CA MET A 864 13.15 31.95 2.44
C MET A 864 11.97 31.48 1.59
N VAL A 865 11.10 32.37 1.09
CA VAL A 865 9.97 32.01 0.22
C VAL A 865 10.47 31.43 -1.11
N ASP A 866 11.62 31.90 -1.62
CA ASP A 866 12.24 31.36 -2.84
C ASP A 866 12.63 29.87 -2.69
N PHE A 867 12.78 29.39 -1.45
CA PHE A 867 13.14 28.02 -1.10
C PHE A 867 11.99 27.28 -0.39
N LEU A 868 10.74 27.69 -0.63
CA LEU A 868 9.57 27.18 0.10
C LEU A 868 9.41 25.66 0.00
N ARG A 869 9.73 25.06 -1.15
CA ARG A 869 9.59 23.61 -1.38
C ARG A 869 10.57 22.78 -0.52
N PRO A 870 11.90 23.00 -0.56
CA PRO A 870 12.82 22.29 0.33
C PRO A 870 12.59 22.62 1.80
N ILE A 871 12.26 23.87 2.14
CA ILE A 871 11.98 24.28 3.53
C ILE A 871 10.74 23.56 4.06
N SER A 872 9.66 23.47 3.28
CA SER A 872 8.45 22.70 3.64
C SER A 872 8.79 21.25 3.96
N SER A 873 9.63 20.59 3.14
CA SER A 873 10.09 19.21 3.35
C SER A 873 10.93 19.05 4.63
N ILE A 874 11.72 20.06 4.98
CA ILE A 874 12.50 20.09 6.23
C ILE A 874 11.58 20.33 7.43
N MET A 875 10.63 21.25 7.32
CA MET A 875 9.71 21.64 8.38
C MET A 875 8.72 20.52 8.73
N ILE A 876 8.21 19.80 7.75
CA ILE A 876 7.41 18.58 7.98
C ILE A 876 8.24 17.54 8.77
N SER A 877 9.54 17.43 8.50
CA SER A 877 10.43 16.51 9.23
C SER A 877 10.84 17.02 10.63
N LEU A 878 10.73 18.32 10.87
CA LEU A 878 11.04 18.95 12.15
C LEU A 878 9.83 18.95 13.09
N GLY A 879 8.61 18.99 12.53
CA GLY A 879 7.37 19.19 13.26
C GLY A 879 7.12 20.67 13.56
N ASP A 880 5.85 21.03 13.71
CA ASP A 880 5.46 22.40 14.06
C ASP A 880 6.05 22.81 15.43
N GLY A 881 6.64 24.00 15.49
CA GLY A 881 7.33 24.50 16.69
C GLY A 881 8.69 23.86 16.99
N GLY A 882 9.17 22.90 16.21
CA GLY A 882 10.46 22.22 16.45
C GLY A 882 11.71 23.11 16.34
N TRP A 883 11.56 24.36 15.87
CA TRP A 883 12.61 25.38 15.84
C TRP A 883 12.74 26.21 17.12
N LYS A 884 11.82 26.07 18.09
CA LYS A 884 11.89 26.77 19.38
C LYS A 884 12.83 26.02 20.33
N SER A 885 13.77 26.73 20.96
CA SER A 885 14.75 26.13 21.87
C SER A 885 14.07 25.40 23.04
N ALA A 886 14.59 24.21 23.37
CA ALA A 886 14.22 23.46 24.57
C ALA A 886 14.55 24.30 25.82
N ALA A 887 13.53 24.84 26.50
CA ALA A 887 13.68 25.49 27.79
C ALA A 887 13.05 24.63 28.89
N ALA A 888 13.89 24.29 29.89
CA ALA A 888 13.60 23.70 31.19
C ALA A 888 13.34 22.17 31.26
N SER A 889 14.45 21.43 31.24
CA SER A 889 14.60 20.28 32.14
C SER A 889 14.42 20.74 33.60
N THR A 890 13.24 20.48 34.16
CA THR A 890 13.06 20.38 35.62
C THR A 890 12.34 19.08 35.96
N GLY A 891 13.15 18.06 36.29
CA GLY A 891 12.88 17.09 37.34
C GLY A 891 11.87 15.98 37.09
N GLY A 892 12.30 14.88 36.47
CA GLY A 892 11.62 13.57 36.53
C GLY A 892 12.06 12.65 35.40
N GLY A 893 13.07 11.80 35.64
CA GLY A 893 13.67 10.93 34.63
C GLY A 893 12.76 9.78 34.19
N GLY A 894 12.84 9.47 32.89
CA GLY A 894 12.22 8.34 32.21
C GLY A 894 11.80 8.75 30.80
N ASP A 895 12.42 8.17 29.78
CA ASP A 895 12.22 8.41 28.34
C ASP A 895 10.80 8.88 27.96
N VAL A 896 10.60 10.19 27.87
CA VAL A 896 9.41 10.77 27.26
C VAL A 896 9.69 10.91 25.77
N ILE A 897 9.20 9.94 25.01
CA ILE A 897 9.01 10.04 23.57
C ILE A 897 8.27 11.37 23.30
N PRO A 898 8.75 12.25 22.39
CA PRO A 898 8.05 13.49 22.04
C PRO A 898 6.58 13.16 21.74
N SER A 899 5.65 13.89 22.37
CA SER A 899 4.22 13.58 22.28
C SER A 899 3.79 13.46 20.81
N LEU A 900 3.17 12.34 20.47
CA LEU A 900 2.63 12.00 19.14
C LEU A 900 1.67 13.04 18.54
N ALA A 901 1.31 14.10 19.26
CA ALA A 901 0.55 15.24 18.77
C ALA A 901 1.36 16.18 17.85
N SER A 902 2.69 16.05 17.75
CA SER A 902 3.51 16.92 16.87
C SER A 902 3.82 16.33 15.49
N PHE A 903 3.26 15.16 15.18
CA PHE A 903 3.30 14.56 13.85
C PHE A 903 1.88 14.45 13.29
N ASP A 904 1.25 15.61 13.05
CA ASP A 904 0.09 15.68 12.18
C ASP A 904 0.52 15.26 10.76
N ILE A 905 0.16 14.02 10.42
CA ILE A 905 0.24 13.47 9.06
C ILE A 905 -0.80 14.24 8.23
N GLY A 906 -0.36 15.37 7.66
CA GLY A 906 -1.20 16.23 6.82
C GLY A 906 -0.91 17.74 6.90
N ALA A 907 0.04 18.20 7.73
CA ALA A 907 0.35 19.63 7.79
C ALA A 907 0.93 20.12 6.45
N ASP A 908 0.27 21.09 5.82
CA ASP A 908 0.81 21.81 4.67
C ASP A 908 2.14 22.43 5.11
N GLY A 909 3.26 22.04 4.48
CA GLY A 909 4.58 22.58 4.85
C GLY A 909 4.64 24.10 4.72
N LYS A 910 3.74 24.70 3.93
CA LYS A 910 3.53 26.15 3.86
C LYS A 910 2.91 26.72 5.13
N GLU A 911 2.02 25.98 5.78
CA GLU A 911 1.39 26.36 7.04
C GLU A 911 2.40 26.32 8.21
N ILE A 912 3.22 25.26 8.27
CA ILE A 912 4.32 25.18 9.24
C ILE A 912 5.32 26.34 9.02
N PHE A 913 5.63 26.65 7.75
CA PHE A 913 6.46 27.82 7.42
C PHE A 913 5.81 29.14 7.85
N ALA A 914 4.50 29.29 7.69
CA ALA A 914 3.77 30.46 8.17
C ALA A 914 3.83 30.59 9.71
N HIS A 915 3.80 29.48 10.46
CA HIS A 915 4.03 29.48 11.90
C HIS A 915 5.45 29.93 12.25
N TYR A 916 6.46 29.40 11.57
CA TYR A 916 7.85 29.84 11.75
C TYR A 916 8.04 31.34 11.49
N CYS A 917 7.44 31.87 10.43
CA CYS A 917 7.44 33.31 10.14
C CYS A 917 6.79 34.10 11.27
N THR A 918 5.64 33.66 11.76
CA THR A 918 4.90 34.31 12.86
C THR A 918 5.74 34.31 14.15
N ASP A 919 6.34 33.17 14.50
CA ASP A 919 7.22 33.03 15.66
C ASP A 919 8.49 33.89 15.56
N THR A 920 9.04 34.02 14.36
CA THR A 920 10.21 34.87 14.10
C THR A 920 9.86 36.34 14.29
N ILE A 921 8.70 36.77 13.78
CA ILE A 921 8.19 38.13 13.97
C ILE A 921 7.91 38.38 15.45
N GLU A 922 7.26 37.43 16.14
CA GLU A 922 6.99 37.54 17.57
C GLU A 922 8.27 37.64 18.40
N ALA A 923 9.26 36.78 18.13
CA ALA A 923 10.56 36.81 18.81
C ALA A 923 11.30 38.14 18.58
N LEU A 924 11.26 38.68 17.36
CA LEU A 924 11.79 40.00 17.05
C LEU A 924 11.09 41.08 17.89
N MET A 925 9.75 41.11 17.86
CA MET A 925 8.96 42.12 18.59
C MET A 925 9.13 42.02 20.11
N MET A 926 9.22 40.80 20.67
CA MET A 926 9.51 40.57 22.09
C MET A 926 10.90 41.08 22.48
N ALA A 927 11.91 40.79 21.67
CA ALA A 927 13.27 41.27 21.92
C ALA A 927 13.36 42.80 21.84
N LEU A 928 12.65 43.42 20.89
CA LEU A 928 12.55 44.87 20.75
C LEU A 928 11.84 45.52 21.94
N ASP A 929 10.73 44.97 22.44
CA ASP A 929 10.05 45.47 23.64
C ASP A 929 10.94 45.36 24.88
N ALA A 930 11.62 44.22 25.07
CA ALA A 930 12.53 44.02 26.18
C ALA A 930 13.69 45.03 26.14
N ARG A 931 14.29 45.25 24.96
CA ARG A 931 15.36 46.22 24.80
C ARG A 931 14.88 47.67 24.95
N ALA A 932 13.70 47.99 24.42
CA ALA A 932 13.06 49.29 24.58
C ALA A 932 12.79 49.61 26.05
N ARG A 933 12.33 48.65 26.87
CA ARG A 933 12.13 48.85 28.32
C ARG A 933 13.41 49.19 29.08
N LEU A 934 14.53 48.60 28.66
CA LEU A 934 15.83 48.80 29.29
C LEU A 934 16.44 50.15 28.92
N LEU A 935 16.29 50.58 27.66
CA LEU A 935 16.98 51.76 27.13
C LEU A 935 16.09 53.01 27.01
N LEU A 936 14.79 52.86 26.81
CA LEU A 936 13.81 53.95 26.71
C LEU A 936 12.97 54.00 27.99
N GLN A 937 13.20 55.01 28.82
CA GLN A 937 12.54 55.12 30.14
C GLN A 937 11.09 55.63 30.07
N LYS A 938 10.69 56.28 28.97
CA LYS A 938 9.36 56.89 28.82
C LYS A 938 8.47 56.05 27.92
N LYS A 939 7.33 55.59 28.46
CA LYS A 939 6.34 54.75 27.74
C LYS A 939 5.85 55.32 26.40
N PRO A 940 5.63 56.63 26.22
CA PRO A 940 5.18 57.16 24.93
C PRO A 940 6.19 56.96 23.80
N VAL A 941 7.49 57.13 24.08
CA VAL A 941 8.58 56.90 23.10
C VAL A 941 8.68 55.41 22.76
N MET A 942 8.50 54.54 23.75
CA MET A 942 8.43 53.08 23.52
C MET A 942 7.24 52.70 22.64
N GLY A 943 6.08 53.34 22.86
CA GLY A 943 4.89 53.16 22.03
C GLY A 943 5.14 53.55 20.57
N VAL A 944 5.81 54.67 20.32
CA VAL A 944 6.20 55.11 18.97
C VAL A 944 7.17 54.12 18.31
N PHE A 945 8.24 53.73 19.01
CA PHE A 945 9.24 52.80 18.50
C PHE A 945 8.65 51.45 18.09
N LEU A 946 7.77 50.88 18.93
CA LEU A 946 7.10 49.63 18.62
C LEU A 946 6.09 49.78 17.47
N ALA A 947 5.34 50.88 17.41
CA ALA A 947 4.38 51.13 16.34
C ALA A 947 5.05 51.30 14.96
N ASN A 948 6.19 52.00 14.90
CA ASN A 948 6.99 52.12 13.68
C ASN A 948 7.49 50.73 13.21
N SER A 949 7.98 49.92 14.15
CA SER A 949 8.50 48.57 13.88
C SER A 949 7.39 47.64 13.36
N VAL A 950 6.20 47.66 13.97
CA VAL A 950 5.02 46.91 13.51
C VAL A 950 4.59 47.35 12.11
N THR A 951 4.56 48.65 11.84
CA THR A 951 4.15 49.19 10.53
C THR A 951 5.09 48.74 9.41
N ILE A 952 6.40 48.71 9.66
CA ILE A 952 7.39 48.21 8.70
C ILE A 952 7.18 46.71 8.44
N VAL A 953 6.96 45.91 9.48
CA VAL A 953 6.68 44.47 9.34
C VAL A 953 5.44 44.24 8.48
N GLU A 954 4.33 44.91 8.77
CA GLU A 954 3.09 44.77 8.00
C GLU A 954 3.27 45.21 6.55
N ARG A 955 3.95 46.33 6.30
CA ARG A 955 4.24 46.82 4.95
C ARG A 955 5.03 45.78 4.16
N MET A 956 6.08 45.21 4.76
CA MET A 956 6.92 44.20 4.09
C MET A 956 6.21 42.86 3.88
N ILE A 957 5.23 42.50 4.71
CA ILE A 957 4.36 41.33 4.48
C ILE A 957 3.46 41.61 3.27
N GLN A 958 2.76 42.74 3.25
CA GLN A 958 1.79 43.09 2.20
C GLN A 958 2.42 43.26 0.81
N THR A 959 3.66 43.77 0.74
CA THR A 959 4.34 44.03 -0.54
C THR A 959 5.16 42.84 -1.07
N SER A 960 5.03 41.64 -0.48
CA SER A 960 5.84 40.47 -0.87
C SER A 960 5.01 39.18 -0.97
N GLU A 961 5.63 38.12 -1.48
CA GLU A 961 5.07 36.76 -1.54
C GLU A 961 4.80 36.13 -0.15
N LEU A 962 5.10 36.86 0.94
CA LEU A 962 4.66 36.50 2.30
C LEU A 962 3.17 36.77 2.53
N ASN A 963 2.53 37.65 1.76
CA ASN A 963 1.13 38.04 1.97
C ASN A 963 0.17 36.82 1.93
N PRO A 964 0.19 35.96 0.89
CA PRO A 964 -0.71 34.80 0.83
C PRO A 964 -0.51 33.80 1.99
N LEU A 965 0.66 33.80 2.62
CA LEU A 965 1.00 32.91 3.72
C LEU A 965 0.56 33.47 5.09
N LEU A 966 0.57 34.79 5.26
CA LEU A 966 0.41 35.46 6.56
C LEU A 966 -0.85 36.32 6.69
N GLU A 967 -1.62 36.55 5.63
CA GLU A 967 -2.82 37.41 5.63
C GLU A 967 -3.80 37.04 6.75
N ASN A 968 -4.11 35.75 6.91
CA ASN A 968 -5.02 35.24 7.95
C ASN A 968 -4.42 35.28 9.37
N ARG A 969 -3.13 35.62 9.52
CA ARG A 969 -2.36 35.56 10.78
C ARG A 969 -1.84 36.93 11.22
N LEU A 970 -2.22 38.00 10.51
CA LEU A 970 -1.92 39.39 10.89
C LEU A 970 -2.46 39.77 12.28
N GLY A 971 -3.43 39.02 12.82
CA GLY A 971 -3.91 39.18 14.19
C GLY A 971 -2.80 39.09 15.26
N ALA A 972 -1.73 38.32 15.02
CA ALA A 972 -0.57 38.28 15.92
C ALA A 972 0.19 39.61 15.95
N VAL A 973 0.32 40.27 14.80
CA VAL A 973 0.97 41.58 14.65
C VAL A 973 0.09 42.69 15.26
N GLU A 974 -1.23 42.57 15.12
CA GLU A 974 -2.21 43.50 15.70
C GLU A 974 -2.12 43.57 17.25
N THR A 975 -1.74 42.48 17.93
CA THR A 975 -1.53 42.52 19.40
C THR A 975 -0.42 43.48 19.80
N TRP A 976 0.66 43.55 19.02
CA TRP A 976 1.77 44.47 19.25
C TRP A 976 1.38 45.91 18.93
N ARG A 977 0.56 46.12 17.89
CA ARG A 977 -0.03 47.44 17.60
C ARG A 977 -0.88 47.95 18.76
N LYS A 978 -1.75 47.11 19.32
CA LYS A 978 -2.58 47.46 20.50
C LYS A 978 -1.72 47.78 21.73
N LYS A 979 -0.66 47.00 21.96
CA LYS A 979 0.29 47.25 23.07
C LYS A 979 1.04 48.58 22.89
N ALA A 980 1.52 48.86 21.68
CA ALA A 980 2.17 50.13 21.34
C ALA A 980 1.21 51.33 21.57
N THR A 981 -0.04 51.18 21.13
CA THR A 981 -1.12 52.17 21.33
C THR A 981 -1.43 52.37 22.81
N SER A 982 -1.46 51.31 23.61
CA SER A 982 -1.65 51.44 25.06
C SER A 982 -0.51 52.19 25.76
N PHE A 983 0.75 51.99 25.35
CA PHE A 983 1.87 52.75 25.92
C PHE A 983 1.84 54.20 25.51
N TYR A 984 1.39 54.48 24.28
CA TYR A 984 1.28 55.83 23.78
C TYR A 984 0.12 56.60 24.43
N THR A 985 -1.07 55.98 24.53
CA THR A 985 -2.29 56.61 25.08
C THR A 985 -2.29 56.76 26.60
N GLU A 986 -1.27 56.27 27.31
CA GLU A 986 -1.13 56.48 28.76
C GLU A 986 -1.03 57.98 29.10
N THR A 987 -0.33 58.78 28.28
CA THR A 987 -0.29 60.25 28.44
C THR A 987 -1.66 60.90 28.28
N CYS A 988 -2.52 60.32 27.45
CA CYS A 988 -3.88 60.82 27.26
C CYS A 988 -4.74 60.58 28.50
N LYS A 989 -4.47 59.51 29.26
CA LYS A 989 -5.16 59.23 30.53
C LYS A 989 -4.81 60.29 31.58
N ASP A 990 -3.53 60.67 31.69
CA ASP A 990 -3.08 61.72 32.62
C ASP A 990 -3.77 63.06 32.31
N VAL A 991 -3.85 63.43 31.03
CA VAL A 991 -4.58 64.64 30.58
C VAL A 991 -6.08 64.53 30.87
N SER A 992 -6.68 63.37 30.61
CA SER A 992 -8.11 63.11 30.81
C SER A 992 -8.52 63.13 32.30
N MET A 993 -7.62 62.78 33.22
CA MET A 993 -7.89 62.79 34.66
C MET A 993 -8.30 64.18 35.18
N HIS A 994 -7.78 65.24 34.59
CA HIS A 994 -8.16 66.61 34.94
C HIS A 994 -9.59 66.98 34.52
N LEU A 995 -10.20 66.23 33.60
CA LEU A 995 -11.52 66.47 33.03
C LEU A 995 -12.65 65.67 33.70
N PHE A 996 -12.33 64.70 34.57
CA PHE A 996 -13.36 63.93 35.30
C PHE A 996 -13.98 64.72 36.46
N ASP A 997 -15.27 64.49 36.68
CA ASP A 997 -16.07 65.19 37.67
C ASP A 997 -16.42 64.29 38.87
N VAL A 998 -15.89 64.61 40.05
CA VAL A 998 -16.13 63.88 41.32
C VAL A 998 -17.18 64.59 42.19
N ILE A 999 -17.53 65.83 41.85
CA ILE A 999 -18.38 66.69 42.70
C ILE A 999 -19.86 66.28 42.61
N HIS A 1000 -20.27 65.64 41.51
CA HIS A 1000 -21.66 65.20 41.28
C HIS A 1000 -21.93 63.71 41.55
N THR A 1001 -20.92 62.91 41.93
CA THR A 1001 -21.10 61.48 42.26
C THR A 1001 -21.36 61.20 43.75
N SER A 1002 -21.15 62.16 44.65
CA SER A 1002 -21.18 61.94 46.12
C SER A 1002 -22.34 62.60 46.88
N ARG A 1003 -23.31 63.27 46.22
CA ARG A 1003 -24.55 63.74 46.87
C ARG A 1003 -25.59 62.62 46.97
N GLY A 1004 -25.36 61.68 47.88
CA GLY A 1004 -26.33 60.68 48.32
C GLY A 1004 -26.48 60.72 49.83
N GLY A 1005 -27.42 61.53 50.33
CA GLY A 1005 -27.76 61.59 51.76
C GLY A 1005 -28.47 62.88 52.16
N GLY A 1006 -29.78 62.78 52.40
CA GLY A 1006 -30.57 63.80 53.11
C GLY A 1006 -31.68 64.49 52.29
N GLY A 1007 -32.89 63.94 52.40
CA GLY A 1007 -34.19 64.65 52.43
C GLY A 1007 -34.56 65.65 51.33
N GLY A 1008 -35.58 65.30 50.53
CA GLY A 1008 -36.46 66.24 49.84
C GLY A 1008 -36.41 66.21 48.31
N GLY A 1009 -37.47 65.65 47.71
CA GLY A 1009 -37.87 65.64 46.29
C GLY A 1009 -36.97 66.31 45.24
N GLY A 1010 -36.31 65.47 44.44
CA GLY A 1010 -35.66 65.86 43.18
C GLY A 1010 -35.08 64.64 42.48
N GLY A 1011 -35.77 64.14 41.45
CA GLY A 1011 -35.40 62.91 40.74
C GLY A 1011 -34.06 62.99 40.01
N ARG A 1012 -33.33 61.87 39.98
CA ARG A 1012 -32.24 61.60 39.03
C ARG A 1012 -32.71 61.86 37.59
N PRO A 1013 -31.91 62.50 36.71
CA PRO A 1013 -32.20 62.46 35.28
C PRO A 1013 -31.94 61.03 34.77
N ALA A 1014 -32.94 60.44 34.14
CA ALA A 1014 -32.83 59.16 33.45
C ALA A 1014 -32.00 59.32 32.17
N SER A 1015 -31.08 58.39 31.93
CA SER A 1015 -30.33 58.26 30.70
C SER A 1015 -31.23 57.75 29.57
N GLY A 1016 -31.50 58.61 28.58
CA GLY A 1016 -32.02 58.20 27.28
C GLY A 1016 -33.27 58.96 26.84
N GLN A 1017 -33.07 60.07 26.12
CA GLN A 1017 -33.91 60.47 25.00
C GLN A 1017 -33.23 61.59 24.21
N GLY A 1018 -33.18 61.45 22.89
CA GLY A 1018 -32.60 62.41 21.96
C GLY A 1018 -33.31 63.75 22.04
N GLY A 1019 -32.53 64.79 22.35
CA GLY A 1019 -32.95 66.18 22.40
C GLY A 1019 -31.82 66.99 23.03
N ALA A 1020 -31.33 68.01 22.32
CA ALA A 1020 -30.31 68.92 22.80
C ALA A 1020 -30.80 69.68 24.03
N MET A 1021 -30.65 69.09 25.22
CA MET A 1021 -30.82 69.80 26.48
C MET A 1021 -29.57 70.66 26.66
N VAL A 1022 -29.68 71.94 26.34
CA VAL A 1022 -28.63 72.93 26.55
C VAL A 1022 -28.29 72.94 28.04
N VAL A 1023 -27.13 72.38 28.38
CA VAL A 1023 -26.57 72.47 29.72
C VAL A 1023 -26.12 73.92 29.90
N ASP A 1024 -26.91 74.74 30.57
CA ASP A 1024 -26.57 76.13 30.85
C ASP A 1024 -25.47 76.19 31.93
N SER A 1025 -24.22 76.42 31.51
CA SER A 1025 -23.07 76.57 32.42
C SER A 1025 -23.31 77.64 33.50
N ALA A 1026 -24.02 78.72 33.18
CA ALA A 1026 -24.35 79.80 34.10
C ALA A 1026 -25.20 79.28 35.28
N SER A 1027 -26.18 78.43 34.98
CA SER A 1027 -27.08 77.83 35.97
C SER A 1027 -26.34 76.89 36.95
N ILE A 1028 -25.41 76.08 36.44
CA ILE A 1028 -24.63 75.13 37.24
C ILE A 1028 -23.66 75.88 38.16
N LEU A 1029 -23.00 76.92 37.64
CA LEU A 1029 -22.07 77.75 38.43
C LEU A 1029 -22.77 78.55 39.54
N LYS A 1030 -24.06 78.88 39.42
CA LYS A 1030 -24.83 79.52 40.50
C LYS A 1030 -25.01 78.59 41.72
N GLY A 1031 -25.05 77.28 41.52
CA GLY A 1031 -25.22 76.27 42.57
C GLY A 1031 -23.95 75.78 43.27
N LEU A 1032 -22.77 76.26 42.83
CA LEU A 1032 -21.46 75.80 43.32
C LEU A 1032 -20.85 76.75 44.36
N SER A 1033 -20.16 76.19 45.36
CA SER A 1033 -19.44 76.98 46.37
C SER A 1033 -18.23 77.71 45.77
N SER A 1034 -17.74 78.75 46.45
CA SER A 1034 -16.51 79.46 46.02
C SER A 1034 -15.31 78.51 45.90
N LYS A 1035 -15.22 77.50 46.77
CA LYS A 1035 -14.18 76.46 46.77
C LYS A 1035 -14.30 75.56 45.52
N ASP A 1036 -15.51 75.20 45.12
CA ASP A 1036 -15.72 74.36 43.92
C ASP A 1036 -15.36 75.12 42.64
N LYS A 1037 -15.68 76.42 42.57
CA LYS A 1037 -15.30 77.28 41.45
C LYS A 1037 -13.78 77.42 41.31
N GLU A 1038 -13.07 77.50 42.43
CA GLU A 1038 -11.60 77.53 42.44
C GLU A 1038 -10.99 76.19 42.02
N ASN A 1039 -11.54 75.07 42.49
CA ASN A 1039 -11.15 73.73 42.06
C ASN A 1039 -11.33 73.53 40.54
N ILE A 1040 -12.44 73.99 39.96
CA ILE A 1040 -12.71 73.90 38.51
C ILE A 1040 -11.68 74.74 37.72
N LYS A 1041 -11.34 75.96 38.19
CA LYS A 1041 -10.26 76.76 37.58
C LYS A 1041 -8.90 76.05 37.65
N GLY A 1042 -8.60 75.41 38.79
CA GLY A 1042 -7.41 74.58 38.95
C GLY A 1042 -7.36 73.41 37.96
N LYS A 1043 -8.49 72.75 37.71
CA LYS A 1043 -8.61 71.68 36.69
C LYS A 1043 -8.35 72.19 35.27
N PHE A 1044 -8.91 73.33 34.88
CA PHE A 1044 -8.62 73.93 33.57
C PHE A 1044 -7.14 74.29 33.41
N ALA A 1045 -6.51 74.89 34.43
CA ALA A 1045 -5.08 75.22 34.39
C ALA A 1045 -4.19 73.96 34.27
N ALA A 1046 -4.49 72.91 35.06
CA ALA A 1046 -3.78 71.64 35.00
C ALA A 1046 -3.97 70.93 33.65
N PHE A 1047 -5.19 70.95 33.09
CA PHE A 1047 -5.45 70.43 31.75
C PHE A 1047 -4.64 71.17 30.69
N ASN A 1048 -4.63 72.51 30.67
CA ASN A 1048 -3.90 73.27 29.65
C ASN A 1048 -2.40 72.95 29.66
N ALA A 1049 -1.78 72.88 30.85
CA ALA A 1049 -0.35 72.58 30.97
C ALA A 1049 -0.02 71.15 30.48
N SER A 1050 -0.81 70.16 30.90
CA SER A 1050 -0.61 68.75 30.51
C SER A 1050 -0.93 68.52 29.02
N PHE A 1051 -1.94 69.21 28.47
CA PHE A 1051 -2.32 69.12 27.06
C PHE A 1051 -1.26 69.73 26.13
N ASP A 1052 -0.69 70.89 26.49
CA ASP A 1052 0.35 71.56 25.71
C ASP A 1052 1.66 70.74 25.67
N ASP A 1053 2.08 70.19 26.81
CA ASP A 1053 3.26 69.30 26.90
C ASP A 1053 3.06 68.02 26.07
N MET A 1054 1.87 67.44 26.10
CA MET A 1054 1.53 66.27 25.28
C MET A 1054 1.61 66.57 23.78
N VAL A 1055 1.06 67.71 23.33
CA VAL A 1055 1.11 68.15 21.92
C VAL A 1055 2.54 68.39 21.46
N LEU A 1056 3.35 69.06 22.28
CA LEU A 1056 4.76 69.32 21.96
C LEU A 1056 5.56 68.02 21.81
N ARG A 1057 5.36 67.05 22.71
CA ARG A 1057 6.01 65.74 22.65
C ARG A 1057 5.59 64.94 21.42
N HIS A 1058 4.29 64.92 21.09
CA HIS A 1058 3.79 64.24 19.89
C HIS A 1058 4.45 64.76 18.60
N LYS A 1059 4.64 66.08 18.49
CA LYS A 1059 5.32 66.70 17.35
C LYS A 1059 6.82 66.38 17.29
N GLY A 1060 7.45 66.13 18.44
CA GLY A 1060 8.88 65.81 18.54
C GLY A 1060 9.25 64.34 18.27
N TYR A 1061 8.29 63.43 18.15
CA TYR A 1061 8.55 62.02 17.86
C TYR A 1061 8.67 61.73 16.37
N SER A 1062 9.58 60.82 16.02
CA SER A 1062 9.76 60.31 14.66
C SER A 1062 8.79 59.15 14.44
N MET A 1063 7.75 59.37 13.62
CA MET A 1063 6.67 58.42 13.38
C MET A 1063 6.52 58.18 11.88
N GLU A 1064 6.30 56.91 11.48
CA GLU A 1064 5.77 56.59 10.17
C GLU A 1064 4.42 57.31 9.95
N ARG A 1065 4.08 57.60 8.69
CA ARG A 1065 2.88 58.38 8.34
C ARG A 1065 1.60 57.76 8.91
N GLU A 1066 1.50 56.44 8.82
CA GLU A 1066 0.37 55.64 9.28
C GLU A 1066 0.25 55.67 10.81
N VAL A 1067 1.39 55.62 11.52
CA VAL A 1067 1.46 55.67 12.98
C VAL A 1067 1.03 57.04 13.50
N ARG A 1068 1.49 58.13 12.84
CA ARG A 1068 1.11 59.49 13.21
C ARG A 1068 -0.39 59.71 13.12
N GLN A 1069 -1.00 59.31 12.00
CA GLN A 1069 -2.45 59.42 11.79
C GLN A 1069 -3.24 58.60 12.81
N MET A 1070 -2.79 57.38 13.11
CA MET A 1070 -3.42 56.50 14.09
C MET A 1070 -3.42 57.13 15.49
N PHE A 1071 -2.24 57.55 15.97
CA PHE A 1071 -2.12 58.16 17.30
C PHE A 1071 -2.84 59.50 17.41
N ALA A 1072 -2.78 60.36 16.38
CA ALA A 1072 -3.51 61.62 16.36
C ALA A 1072 -5.03 61.40 16.52
N LYS A 1073 -5.58 60.41 15.80
CA LYS A 1073 -6.99 60.03 15.88
C LYS A 1073 -7.37 59.47 17.25
N ASP A 1074 -6.55 58.61 17.83
CA ASP A 1074 -6.82 58.03 19.16
C ASP A 1074 -6.77 59.09 20.27
N MET A 1075 -5.81 60.01 20.19
CA MET A 1075 -5.73 61.16 21.10
C MET A 1075 -6.99 62.02 21.02
N GLN A 1076 -7.42 62.36 19.80
CA GLN A 1076 -8.63 63.15 19.55
C GLN A 1076 -9.87 62.46 20.13
N ASN A 1077 -10.07 61.18 19.81
CA ASN A 1077 -11.23 60.40 20.28
C ASN A 1077 -11.31 60.28 21.81
N MET A 1078 -10.17 60.24 22.49
CA MET A 1078 -10.14 60.11 23.96
C MET A 1078 -10.40 61.44 24.67
N ILE A 1079 -9.79 62.53 24.20
CA ILE A 1079 -9.74 63.80 24.95
C ILE A 1079 -10.84 64.77 24.50
N GLU A 1080 -11.12 64.89 23.20
CA GLU A 1080 -12.05 65.89 22.67
C GLU A 1080 -13.47 65.75 23.25
N PRO A 1081 -14.07 64.54 23.35
CA PRO A 1081 -15.42 64.41 23.93
C PRO A 1081 -15.47 64.73 25.42
N LEU A 1082 -14.41 64.40 26.17
CA LEU A 1082 -14.32 64.70 27.60
C LEU A 1082 -14.17 66.20 27.82
N TYR A 1083 -13.32 66.85 27.02
CA TYR A 1083 -13.14 68.30 27.07
C TYR A 1083 -14.42 69.03 26.71
N ASN A 1084 -15.09 68.64 25.63
CA ASN A 1084 -16.35 69.25 25.19
C ASN A 1084 -17.42 69.20 26.29
N ARG A 1085 -17.57 68.05 26.96
CA ARG A 1085 -18.51 67.89 28.09
C ARG A 1085 -18.12 68.73 29.30
N PHE A 1086 -16.82 68.79 29.62
CA PHE A 1086 -16.32 69.60 30.75
C PHE A 1086 -16.48 71.10 30.48
N TRP A 1087 -16.20 71.53 29.25
CA TRP A 1087 -16.37 72.89 28.76
C TRP A 1087 -17.84 73.32 28.77
N ASP A 1088 -18.76 72.50 28.23
CA ASP A 1088 -20.20 72.80 28.23
C ASP A 1088 -20.74 73.07 29.64
N ARG A 1089 -20.21 72.38 30.64
CA ARG A 1089 -20.65 72.51 32.03
C ARG A 1089 -20.07 73.73 32.75
N TYR A 1090 -18.85 74.14 32.42
CA TYR A 1090 -18.05 75.02 33.29
C TYR A 1090 -17.36 76.21 32.60
N HIS A 1091 -17.50 76.41 31.29
CA HIS A 1091 -16.77 77.45 30.55
C HIS A 1091 -16.99 78.87 31.10
N GLU A 1092 -18.15 79.18 31.69
CA GLU A 1092 -18.42 80.50 32.26
C GLU A 1092 -17.70 80.78 33.61
N VAL A 1093 -16.98 79.82 34.18
CA VAL A 1093 -16.27 79.97 35.47
C VAL A 1093 -15.22 81.09 35.46
N ASP A 1094 -14.72 81.40 34.26
CA ASP A 1094 -13.72 82.43 34.00
C ASP A 1094 -14.33 83.75 33.50
N LYS A 1095 -15.67 83.85 33.39
CA LYS A 1095 -16.39 85.06 32.94
C LYS A 1095 -15.84 85.64 31.63
N GLY A 1096 -15.40 84.79 30.70
CA GLY A 1096 -14.84 85.22 29.41
C GLY A 1096 -13.45 85.89 29.47
N LYS A 1097 -12.73 85.81 30.60
CA LYS A 1097 -11.41 86.45 30.76
C LYS A 1097 -10.25 85.66 30.12
N GLY A 1098 -10.46 84.41 29.73
CA GLY A 1098 -9.47 83.56 29.05
C GLY A 1098 -8.22 83.24 29.88
N LYS A 1099 -8.24 83.47 31.20
CA LYS A 1099 -7.12 83.22 32.11
C LYS A 1099 -6.98 81.74 32.47
N TYR A 1100 -8.10 81.04 32.60
CA TYR A 1100 -8.14 79.61 32.96
C TYR A 1100 -8.70 78.77 31.82
N VAL A 1101 -9.77 79.22 31.15
CA VAL A 1101 -10.33 78.54 29.98
C VAL A 1101 -9.60 79.04 28.72
N LYS A 1102 -8.49 78.38 28.36
CA LYS A 1102 -7.60 78.75 27.25
C LYS A 1102 -8.18 78.38 25.88
N TYR A 1103 -8.86 77.24 25.80
CA TYR A 1103 -9.38 76.69 24.56
C TYR A 1103 -10.92 76.75 24.54
N ASP A 1104 -11.50 77.09 23.39
CA ASP A 1104 -12.88 76.76 23.09
C ASP A 1104 -12.94 75.43 22.32
N LYS A 1105 -14.16 74.94 22.05
CA LYS A 1105 -14.35 73.67 21.34
C LYS A 1105 -13.67 73.66 19.97
N SER A 1106 -13.77 74.75 19.21
CA SER A 1106 -13.12 74.88 17.90
C SER A 1106 -11.59 74.92 17.99
N ALA A 1107 -11.04 75.56 19.01
CA ALA A 1107 -9.60 75.69 19.22
C ALA A 1107 -8.99 74.36 19.63
N VAL A 1108 -9.65 73.57 20.50
CA VAL A 1108 -9.19 72.21 20.82
C VAL A 1108 -9.21 71.30 19.59
N ALA A 1109 -10.30 71.33 18.80
CA ALA A 1109 -10.40 70.56 17.56
C ALA A 1109 -9.31 70.95 16.54
N ALA A 1110 -9.03 72.25 16.40
CA ALA A 1110 -7.96 72.75 15.53
C ALA A 1110 -6.58 72.27 15.96
N VAL A 1111 -6.30 72.17 17.26
CA VAL A 1111 -5.02 71.64 17.77
C VAL A 1111 -4.85 70.17 17.37
N PHE A 1112 -5.89 69.33 17.48
CA PHE A 1112 -5.84 67.92 17.04
C PHE A 1112 -5.58 67.78 15.54
N LEU A 1113 -6.15 68.67 14.71
CA LEU A 1113 -5.86 68.69 13.27
C LEU A 1113 -4.37 68.93 12.98
N THR A 1114 -3.64 69.63 13.84
CA THR A 1114 -2.18 69.83 13.68
C THR A 1114 -1.33 68.64 14.10
N LEU A 1115 -1.93 67.54 14.57
CA LEU A 1115 -1.23 66.33 14.99
C LEU A 1115 -1.17 65.25 13.90
N TYR A 1116 -2.09 65.30 12.94
CA TYR A 1116 -2.05 64.47 11.72
C TYR A 1116 -0.88 64.88 10.83
#